data_AF-A0AA96XEM1-F1
#
_entry.id   AF-A0AA96XEM1-F1
#
_cell.length_a   1.000
_cell.length_b   1.000
_cell.length_c   1.000
_cell.angle_alpha   90.00
_cell.angle_beta   90.00
_cell.angle_gamma   90.00
#
_symmetry.space_group_name_H-M   'P 1'
#
loop_
_entity.id
_entity.type
_entity.pdbx_description
1 polymer ?
#
loop_
_entity_poly.entity_id
_entity_poly.type
_entity_poly.pdbx_seq_one_letter_code
_entity_poly.pdbx_strand_id
1 'polypeptide(L)'
;MSGLYGVAGLVQGAWAQPVSRRDGLLPLDDLALSLAAAGVLLAVDSSPSAPSLLVSATGLSASVLSALPTAVVTAWLLLRVRRDGSRLVGFLAASGLALAVSQVMGTVSDFASPRAALVAASLALGFAAFSALRGRTPLDAADTAAGREGRRMFDLFRLPLGARGLPLFTDGFATAALVQTVIAALTLAGWLARPTDAERVTCLLAAGLLLVVALVAFVSRGFEAWHLRGSVVTLASLGALIALTALLNRAGRPSPPDVTALRTSLIGIALWGVALATRRFGPWVAGLLEKPRHGKLYHWVPHLGVAVLACVLLKGALLVGLPRPSRALALIPPLMLLGPAVLMLLLSVSARSVRLASVGLWLGLPGAALWAARQSLLGPRLTHAWSSEGRWVRIGAESLHWLDQDAWLAPGDTVFLLWQRAFAGIAAVGLVYAVASLRGLPDSFQRLLQRHSVISVGVVFVAALFQPGLTAAGLVCIAGLVLFLGGARAQGRGVLGASVLLLVHALAHREDVFEVWPGPVLALVGLTVVTLGPWIVRRRGLSESAARMRIHQASAIYLLAALVYALATNGTPSSTLAALNLLWEMLLNMGGSWMVSPALPLTLALVAASVLVAAFQWKGTLASLVATLGAWVVGGTFVASLMAFLSIRASLVGPWLRYGALFILHGAALSLAASVGVLALHAAQEWVRRRRPDVAGGLSWGRDTGFVVSGLMLAALAVGGAASDGALPLAIASIGILVLVALHCAWIQHTGRHVYFVQTAVVGVYALVRNLYAPGLRAEHDAFFALVLGFILVGVTVLARRAGVQPVEAATRRFAALLPVGMALVLPGEATQEAALLAGAPDSCTRRWARWSAAGCSVRSPRPRATSRCSSPRWPLAWRVWKSTWRPWVCCC
;
A
#
# COMPACT_ATOMS: atom_id res chain seq x y z
N MET A 1 44.36 55.15 7.87
CA MET A 1 44.53 56.61 8.11
C MET A 1 43.37 57.21 8.90
N SER A 2 42.10 57.14 8.46
CA SER A 2 40.94 57.70 9.18
C SER A 2 40.75 57.19 10.62
N GLY A 3 40.98 55.90 10.88
CA GLY A 3 40.92 55.33 12.24
C GLY A 3 42.00 55.85 13.20
N LEU A 4 43.20 56.16 12.70
CA LEU A 4 44.30 56.70 13.52
C LEU A 4 44.02 58.15 13.94
N TYR A 5 43.42 58.95 13.05
CA TYR A 5 42.94 60.30 13.37
C TYR A 5 41.80 60.28 14.39
N GLY A 6 40.86 59.33 14.28
CA GLY A 6 39.79 59.15 15.26
C GLY A 6 40.32 58.76 16.65
N VAL A 7 41.29 57.84 16.72
CA VAL A 7 41.92 57.42 17.98
C VAL A 7 42.75 58.55 18.59
N ALA A 8 43.50 59.31 17.79
CA ALA A 8 44.23 60.49 18.26
C ALA A 8 43.27 61.56 18.82
N GLY A 9 42.13 61.79 18.17
CA GLY A 9 41.08 62.70 18.66
C GLY A 9 40.43 62.24 19.97
N LEU A 10 40.21 60.93 20.15
CA LEU A 10 39.70 60.34 21.41
C LEU A 10 40.71 60.46 22.56
N VAL A 11 41.99 60.21 22.30
CA VAL A 11 43.08 60.37 23.28
C VAL A 11 43.21 61.85 23.69
N GLN A 12 43.16 62.77 22.73
CA GLN A 12 43.22 64.21 22.96
C GLN A 12 42.00 64.72 23.74
N GLY A 13 40.80 64.25 23.40
CA GLY A 13 39.57 64.59 24.11
C GLY A 13 39.55 64.12 25.57
N ALA A 14 40.03 62.90 25.84
CA ALA A 14 40.11 62.35 27.19
C ALA A 14 41.22 63.03 28.03
N TRP A 15 42.32 63.47 27.41
CA TRP A 15 43.36 64.25 28.08
C TRP A 15 42.96 65.69 28.41
N ALA A 16 41.99 66.26 27.68
CA ALA A 16 41.52 67.62 27.92
C ALA A 16 40.64 67.76 29.18
N GLN A 17 40.14 66.67 29.77
CA GLN A 17 39.26 66.69 30.95
C GLN A 17 39.69 65.69 32.07
N PRO A 18 40.87 65.84 32.68
CA PRO A 18 41.32 64.92 33.74
C PRO A 18 40.57 65.20 35.06
N VAL A 19 39.83 64.20 35.56
CA VAL A 19 39.09 64.26 36.84
C VAL A 19 40.02 64.19 38.07
N SER A 20 41.23 63.63 37.93
CA SER A 20 42.27 63.64 38.97
C SER A 20 43.70 63.48 38.43
N ARG A 21 44.71 63.79 39.26
CA ARG A 21 46.16 63.64 38.93
C ARG A 21 46.58 62.19 38.69
N ARG A 22 45.82 61.20 39.19
CA ARG A 22 46.05 59.76 38.94
C ARG A 22 45.43 59.28 37.62
N ASP A 23 44.52 60.07 37.04
CA ASP A 23 43.75 59.70 35.84
C ASP A 23 44.36 60.23 34.53
N GLY A 24 45.39 61.08 34.61
CA GLY A 24 46.03 61.71 33.44
C GLY A 24 46.72 60.74 32.47
N LEU A 25 47.02 59.50 32.87
CA LEU A 25 47.62 58.48 32.01
C LEU A 25 46.61 57.47 31.45
N LEU A 26 45.34 57.55 31.85
CA LEU A 26 44.30 56.60 31.41
C LEU A 26 44.11 56.53 29.89
N PRO A 27 44.22 57.62 29.10
CA PRO A 27 44.04 57.56 27.65
C PRO A 27 45.16 56.79 26.93
N LEU A 28 46.40 56.92 27.40
CA LEU A 28 47.54 56.09 26.94
C LEU A 28 47.33 54.63 27.34
N ASP A 29 46.82 54.41 28.54
CA ASP A 29 46.51 53.06 28.99
C ASP A 29 45.41 52.39 28.12
N ASP A 30 44.41 53.15 27.68
CA ASP A 30 43.32 52.68 26.82
C ASP A 30 43.79 52.45 25.37
N LEU A 31 44.65 53.30 24.84
CA LEU A 31 45.34 53.08 23.57
C LEU A 31 46.17 51.79 23.60
N ALA A 32 46.92 51.56 24.68
CA ALA A 32 47.71 50.37 24.81
C ALA A 32 46.83 49.10 24.90
N LEU A 33 45.65 49.19 25.54
CA LEU A 33 44.68 48.08 25.57
C LEU A 33 44.13 47.76 24.18
N SER A 34 43.76 48.77 23.39
CA SER A 34 43.26 48.58 22.02
C SER A 34 44.34 48.03 21.09
N LEU A 35 45.57 48.51 21.20
CA LEU A 35 46.72 47.99 20.44
C LEU A 35 47.05 46.54 20.83
N ALA A 36 47.01 46.20 22.12
CA ALA A 36 47.21 44.82 22.57
C ALA A 36 46.10 43.89 22.08
N ALA A 37 44.84 44.33 22.16
CA ALA A 37 43.70 43.57 21.63
C ALA A 37 43.80 43.38 20.11
N ALA A 38 44.14 44.43 19.37
CA ALA A 38 44.38 44.37 17.93
C ALA A 38 45.56 43.44 17.60
N GLY A 39 46.64 43.46 18.38
CA GLY A 39 47.78 42.57 18.21
C GLY A 39 47.41 41.09 18.37
N VAL A 40 46.58 40.75 19.36
CA VAL A 40 46.04 39.39 19.52
C VAL A 40 45.15 39.00 18.34
N LEU A 41 44.31 39.91 17.84
CA LEU A 41 43.42 39.64 16.70
C LEU A 41 44.19 39.48 15.38
N LEU A 42 45.17 40.34 15.11
CA LEU A 42 45.99 40.28 13.89
C LEU A 42 46.90 39.05 13.86
N ALA A 43 47.29 38.53 15.03
CA ALA A 43 48.08 37.32 15.16
C ALA A 43 47.32 36.03 14.77
N VAL A 44 46.01 36.12 14.53
CA VAL A 44 45.18 35.01 13.99
C VAL A 44 45.50 34.77 12.51
N ASP A 45 45.55 35.83 11.71
CA ASP A 45 45.75 35.75 10.25
C ASP A 45 47.22 35.90 9.83
N SER A 46 48.05 36.49 10.68
CA SER A 46 49.45 36.78 10.38
C SER A 46 50.37 36.34 11.52
N SER A 47 51.12 35.25 11.31
CA SER A 47 52.22 34.92 12.21
C SER A 47 53.38 35.89 11.95
N PRO A 48 53.89 36.61 12.95
CA PRO A 48 55.07 37.46 12.77
C PRO A 48 56.23 36.64 12.23
N SER A 49 56.82 37.02 11.09
CA SER A 49 58.03 36.37 10.59
C SER A 49 59.19 36.72 11.50
N ALA A 50 59.82 35.72 12.13
CA ALA A 50 61.01 35.93 12.93
C ALA A 50 62.15 36.47 12.03
N PRO A 51 62.82 37.58 12.39
CA PRO A 51 63.98 38.06 11.65
C PRO A 51 65.08 37.00 11.62
N SER A 52 65.60 36.68 10.43
CA SER A 52 66.60 35.62 10.23
C SER A 52 67.86 35.79 11.10
N LEU A 53 68.25 37.04 11.39
CA LEU A 53 69.35 37.41 12.30
C LEU A 53 69.10 37.02 13.76
N LEU A 54 67.85 37.04 14.24
CA LEU A 54 67.52 36.69 15.63
C LEU A 54 67.46 35.18 15.82
N VAL A 55 67.06 34.43 14.79
CA VAL A 55 67.06 32.95 14.80
C VAL A 55 68.48 32.42 14.94
N SER A 56 69.44 33.00 14.19
CA SER A 56 70.85 32.61 14.27
C SER A 56 71.55 33.06 15.56
N ALA A 57 71.19 34.23 16.10
CA ALA A 57 71.82 34.79 17.30
C ALA A 57 71.35 34.15 18.62
N THR A 58 70.09 33.73 18.72
CA THR A 58 69.51 33.23 19.98
C THR A 58 69.51 31.71 20.11
N GLY A 59 69.73 30.97 19.01
CA GLY A 59 69.62 29.51 18.97
C GLY A 59 68.19 28.98 19.18
N LEU A 60 67.20 29.86 19.34
CA LEU A 60 65.79 29.49 19.48
C LEU A 60 65.18 29.16 18.13
N SER A 61 64.26 28.19 18.11
CA SER A 61 63.51 27.87 16.90
C SER A 61 62.70 29.07 16.41
N ALA A 62 62.62 29.26 15.10
CA ALA A 62 61.88 30.38 14.48
C ALA A 62 60.41 30.49 14.96
N SER A 63 59.76 29.37 15.31
CA SER A 63 58.40 29.33 15.86
C SER A 63 58.27 29.89 17.29
N VAL A 64 59.33 29.83 18.10
CA VAL A 64 59.36 30.43 19.44
C VAL A 64 59.56 31.94 19.34
N LEU A 65 60.41 32.37 18.42
CA LEU A 65 60.66 33.80 18.16
C LEU A 65 59.43 34.50 17.56
N SER A 66 58.68 33.82 16.69
CA SER A 66 57.42 34.36 16.14
C SER A 66 56.29 34.47 17.17
N ALA A 67 56.32 33.64 18.23
CA ALA A 67 55.32 33.66 19.31
C ALA A 67 55.62 34.68 20.42
N LEU A 68 56.85 35.20 20.47
CA LEU A 68 57.34 36.07 21.54
C LEU A 68 56.56 37.40 21.65
N PRO A 69 56.24 38.12 20.55
CA PRO A 69 55.44 39.34 20.61
C PRO A 69 54.04 39.08 21.20
N THR A 70 53.39 38.02 20.75
CA THR A 70 52.06 37.57 21.20
C THR A 70 52.08 37.15 22.66
N ALA A 71 53.13 36.45 23.11
CA ALA A 71 53.31 36.07 24.52
C ALA A 71 53.52 37.28 25.44
N VAL A 72 54.31 38.27 25.02
CA VAL A 72 54.53 39.53 25.77
C VAL A 72 53.25 40.33 25.90
N VAL A 73 52.52 40.52 24.79
CA VAL A 73 51.21 41.20 24.78
C VAL A 73 50.22 40.48 25.69
N THR A 74 50.22 39.14 25.67
CA THR A 74 49.38 38.32 26.53
C THR A 74 49.69 38.47 28.02
N ALA A 75 50.97 38.41 28.39
CA ALA A 75 51.41 38.58 29.77
C ALA A 75 51.01 39.97 30.31
N TRP A 76 51.16 40.99 29.47
CA TRP A 76 50.73 42.35 29.79
C TRP A 76 49.21 42.46 29.98
N LEU A 77 48.40 41.83 29.10
CA LEU A 77 46.94 41.77 29.26
C LEU A 77 46.54 41.05 30.56
N LEU A 78 47.20 39.94 30.93
CA LEU A 78 46.93 39.21 32.19
C LEU A 78 47.15 40.08 33.43
N LEU A 79 48.23 40.87 33.46
CA LEU A 79 48.52 41.81 34.55
C LEU A 79 47.44 42.90 34.65
N ARG A 80 46.85 43.28 33.51
CA ARG A 80 45.82 44.32 33.42
C ARG A 80 44.40 43.88 33.75
N VAL A 81 44.09 42.57 33.69
CA VAL A 81 42.74 42.03 33.97
C VAL A 81 42.15 42.55 35.29
N ARG A 82 42.96 42.61 36.37
CA ARG A 82 42.50 43.12 37.69
C ARG A 82 42.21 44.62 37.68
N ARG A 83 42.98 45.38 36.92
CA ARG A 83 42.89 46.84 36.82
C ARG A 83 41.69 47.27 35.98
N ASP A 84 41.46 46.59 34.85
CA ASP A 84 40.41 46.96 33.90
C ASP A 84 39.04 46.37 34.28
N GLY A 85 39.00 45.31 35.09
CA GLY A 85 37.77 44.80 35.69
C GLY A 85 36.76 44.24 34.68
N SER A 86 37.20 43.83 33.49
CA SER A 86 36.37 43.25 32.44
C SER A 86 36.78 41.82 32.09
N ARG A 87 35.79 40.93 31.96
CA ARG A 87 35.99 39.54 31.51
C ARG A 87 36.49 39.47 30.06
N LEU A 88 36.25 40.50 29.25
CA LEU A 88 36.72 40.59 27.87
C LEU A 88 38.26 40.64 27.82
N VAL A 89 38.90 41.39 28.71
CA VAL A 89 40.36 41.48 28.81
C VAL A 89 40.95 40.13 29.22
N GLY A 90 40.30 39.42 30.14
CA GLY A 90 40.67 38.04 30.52
C GLY A 90 40.53 37.04 29.36
N PHE A 91 39.49 37.17 28.53
CA PHE A 91 39.31 36.36 27.33
C PHE A 91 40.37 36.66 26.25
N LEU A 92 40.68 37.93 26.01
CA LEU A 92 41.73 38.34 25.06
C LEU A 92 43.10 37.83 25.50
N ALA A 93 43.40 37.91 26.79
CA ALA A 93 44.62 37.34 27.36
C ALA A 93 44.68 35.81 27.17
N ALA A 94 43.62 35.09 27.51
CA ALA A 94 43.57 33.64 27.31
C ALA A 94 43.65 33.23 25.81
N SER A 95 43.06 34.02 24.92
CA SER A 95 43.14 33.81 23.47
C SER A 95 44.54 34.09 22.92
N GLY A 96 45.20 35.15 23.40
CA GLY A 96 46.60 35.45 23.08
C GLY A 96 47.55 34.34 23.56
N LEU A 97 47.29 33.75 24.73
CA LEU A 97 48.04 32.59 25.24
C LEU A 97 47.86 31.38 24.32
N ALA A 98 46.63 31.08 23.89
CA ALA A 98 46.36 30.00 22.95
C ALA A 98 47.04 30.22 21.59
N LEU A 99 47.04 31.46 21.08
CA LEU A 99 47.72 31.82 19.83
C LEU A 99 49.23 31.68 19.95
N ALA A 100 49.84 32.16 21.05
CA ALA A 100 51.27 32.00 21.29
C ALA A 100 51.67 30.51 21.30
N VAL A 101 50.91 29.66 22.01
CA VAL A 101 51.17 28.21 22.01
C VAL A 101 50.99 27.61 20.61
N SER A 102 49.95 28.02 19.87
CA SER A 102 49.69 27.53 18.50
C SER A 102 50.80 27.95 17.52
N GLN A 103 51.38 29.15 17.69
CA GLN A 103 52.52 29.65 16.92
C GLN A 103 53.77 28.82 17.19
N VAL A 104 54.09 28.54 18.46
CA VAL A 104 55.21 27.68 18.83
C VAL A 104 55.04 26.27 18.24
N MET A 105 53.81 25.74 18.27
CA MET A 105 53.49 24.41 17.74
C MET A 105 53.32 24.36 16.22
N GLY A 106 53.33 25.51 15.52
CA GLY A 106 53.17 25.59 14.07
C GLY A 106 51.78 25.21 13.57
N THR A 107 50.73 25.36 14.39
CA THR A 107 49.34 24.96 14.08
C THR A 107 48.41 26.15 13.87
N VAL A 108 48.95 27.36 13.69
CA VAL A 108 48.15 28.56 13.43
C VAL A 108 47.45 28.42 12.07
N SER A 109 46.15 28.68 12.04
CA SER A 109 45.32 28.60 10.83
C SER A 109 45.27 27.23 10.15
N ASP A 110 45.80 26.20 10.80
CA ASP A 110 45.68 24.80 10.37
C ASP A 110 44.41 24.20 10.98
N PHE A 111 43.34 24.18 10.19
CA PHE A 111 42.05 23.62 10.60
C PHE A 111 41.81 22.20 10.07
N ALA A 112 42.82 21.57 9.48
CA ALA A 112 42.70 20.25 8.87
C ALA A 112 43.53 19.18 9.59
N SER A 113 44.64 19.54 10.24
CA SER A 113 45.53 18.54 10.79
C SER A 113 45.08 17.96 12.15
N PRO A 114 45.29 16.66 12.39
CA PRO A 114 45.13 16.03 13.71
C PRO A 114 45.96 16.69 14.81
N ARG A 115 47.14 17.21 14.45
CA ARG A 115 48.04 17.90 15.36
C ARG A 115 47.41 19.20 15.87
N ALA A 116 46.82 19.99 14.98
CA ALA A 116 46.11 21.20 15.36
C ALA A 116 44.91 20.90 16.27
N ALA A 117 44.14 19.86 15.97
CA ALA A 117 43.06 19.40 16.85
C ALA A 117 43.55 19.03 18.26
N LEU A 118 44.68 18.32 18.35
CA LEU A 118 45.27 17.93 19.64
C LEU A 118 45.76 19.13 20.44
N VAL A 119 46.43 20.09 19.80
CA VAL A 119 46.89 21.34 20.45
C VAL A 119 45.69 22.13 20.97
N ALA A 120 44.66 22.32 20.14
CA ALA A 120 43.44 23.02 20.53
C ALA A 120 42.70 22.31 21.68
N ALA A 121 42.57 20.98 21.64
CA ALA A 121 41.94 20.20 22.71
C ALA A 121 42.73 20.25 24.04
N SER A 122 44.07 20.25 23.96
CA SER A 122 44.96 20.38 25.12
C SER A 122 44.85 21.75 25.78
N LEU A 123 44.84 22.81 24.96
CA LEU A 123 44.61 24.18 25.42
C LEU A 123 43.21 24.34 26.06
N ALA A 124 42.18 23.77 25.43
CA ALA A 124 40.83 23.76 25.96
C ALA A 124 40.78 23.10 27.35
N LEU A 125 41.47 21.97 27.54
CA LEU A 125 41.54 21.30 28.84
C LEU A 125 42.31 22.10 29.89
N GLY A 126 43.47 22.67 29.54
CA GLY A 126 44.24 23.52 30.45
C GLY A 126 43.43 24.72 30.93
N PHE A 127 42.71 25.38 30.02
CA PHE A 127 41.86 26.52 30.35
C PHE A 127 40.61 26.12 31.13
N ALA A 128 40.01 24.97 30.83
CA ALA A 128 38.88 24.43 31.59
C ALA A 128 39.27 24.02 33.02
N ALA A 129 40.47 23.44 33.20
CA ALA A 129 41.01 23.11 34.52
C ALA A 129 41.28 24.37 35.34
N PHE A 130 41.86 25.41 34.72
CA PHE A 130 42.08 26.70 35.37
C PHE A 130 40.75 27.39 35.74
N SER A 131 39.76 27.37 34.84
CA SER A 131 38.44 27.95 35.13
C SER A 131 37.73 27.22 36.28
N ALA A 132 38.03 25.93 36.48
CA ALA A 132 37.45 25.13 37.57
C ALA A 132 37.91 25.52 38.97
N LEU A 133 38.95 26.35 39.11
CA LEU A 133 39.37 26.92 40.39
C LEU A 133 38.35 27.94 40.96
N ARG A 134 37.27 28.25 40.24
CA ARG A 134 36.20 29.14 40.69
C ARG A 134 35.44 28.57 41.90
N GLY A 135 35.58 29.24 43.05
CA GLY A 135 34.90 28.91 44.32
C GLY A 135 33.43 29.36 44.40
N ARG A 136 32.77 29.06 45.53
CA ARG A 136 31.42 29.54 45.87
C ARG A 136 31.45 31.05 46.13
N THR A 137 30.63 31.82 45.41
CA THR A 137 30.35 33.21 45.74
C THR A 137 29.38 33.29 46.92
N PRO A 138 29.68 34.05 47.99
CA PRO A 138 28.76 34.27 49.11
C PRO A 138 27.45 34.94 48.64
N LEU A 139 26.33 34.60 49.27
CA LEU A 139 24.99 35.11 48.93
C LEU A 139 24.92 36.65 48.92
N ASP A 140 25.63 37.32 49.83
CA ASP A 140 25.68 38.79 49.93
C ASP A 140 26.44 39.47 48.76
N ALA A 141 27.29 38.72 48.05
CA ALA A 141 28.05 39.22 46.91
C ALA A 141 27.31 39.06 45.57
N ALA A 142 26.29 38.21 45.50
CA ALA A 142 25.53 37.92 44.29
C ALA A 142 24.59 39.07 43.89
N ASP A 143 23.89 39.67 44.87
CA ASP A 143 23.02 40.83 44.65
C ASP A 143 23.78 42.09 44.24
N THR A 144 25.08 42.17 44.55
CA THR A 144 25.95 43.26 44.12
C THR A 144 26.74 42.97 42.84
N ALA A 145 26.68 41.75 42.28
CA ALA A 145 27.41 41.35 41.08
C ALA A 145 26.60 41.53 39.78
N ALA A 146 25.27 41.49 39.85
CA ALA A 146 24.37 41.52 38.68
C ALA A 146 24.27 42.89 37.97
N GLY A 147 24.89 43.95 38.50
CA GLY A 147 24.82 45.30 37.94
C GLY A 147 26.13 46.10 37.99
N ARG A 148 27.29 45.45 38.19
CA ARG A 148 28.57 46.16 38.27
C ARG A 148 29.22 46.34 36.91
N GLU A 149 29.39 47.59 36.53
CA GLU A 149 29.93 48.03 35.23
C GLU A 149 31.46 47.98 35.21
N GLY A 150 32.04 47.60 34.06
CA GLY A 150 33.49 47.64 33.85
C GLY A 150 34.02 49.07 33.77
N ARG A 151 35.35 49.22 33.79
CA ARG A 151 36.02 50.52 33.62
C ARG A 151 35.57 51.18 32.30
N ARG A 152 35.40 52.50 32.31
CA ARG A 152 35.15 53.29 31.08
C ARG A 152 36.46 53.46 30.31
N MET A 153 36.43 53.13 29.03
CA MET A 153 37.50 53.32 28.06
C MET A 153 37.26 54.66 27.34
N PHE A 154 38.26 55.55 27.35
CA PHE A 154 38.20 56.93 26.87
C PHE A 154 37.01 57.74 27.45
N ASP A 155 36.54 57.39 28.64
CA ASP A 155 35.31 57.92 29.27
C ASP A 155 34.00 57.81 28.46
N LEU A 156 34.05 57.17 27.28
CA LEU A 156 32.95 57.03 26.34
C LEU A 156 32.30 55.65 26.40
N PHE A 157 33.11 54.59 26.44
CA PHE A 157 32.64 53.21 26.30
C PHE A 157 32.92 52.40 27.56
N ARG A 158 31.88 51.90 28.22
CA ARG A 158 32.07 50.95 29.32
C ARG A 158 32.51 49.61 28.77
N LEU A 159 33.61 49.07 29.30
CA LEU A 159 34.01 47.72 28.96
C LEU A 159 32.88 46.75 29.36
N PRO A 160 32.39 45.93 28.43
CA PRO A 160 31.29 45.01 28.72
C PRO A 160 31.75 43.92 29.71
N LEU A 161 30.78 43.27 30.36
CA LEU A 161 31.01 42.11 31.22
C LEU A 161 31.92 42.41 32.44
N GLY A 162 31.54 43.42 33.23
CA GLY A 162 32.25 43.80 34.45
C GLY A 162 32.25 42.70 35.51
N ALA A 163 33.39 42.48 36.18
CA ALA A 163 33.52 41.56 37.31
C ALA A 163 34.67 41.97 38.25
N ARG A 164 34.79 41.32 39.41
CA ARG A 164 35.92 41.51 40.35
C ARG A 164 36.41 40.18 40.90
N GLY A 165 37.68 40.13 41.27
CA GLY A 165 38.31 38.95 41.87
C GLY A 165 38.60 37.83 40.87
N LEU A 166 38.65 36.59 41.35
CA LEU A 166 38.96 35.38 40.56
C LEU A 166 38.02 35.12 39.35
N PRO A 167 36.73 35.50 39.37
CA PRO A 167 35.83 35.40 38.20
C PRO A 167 36.33 36.13 36.95
N LEU A 168 37.12 37.20 37.08
CA LEU A 168 37.67 37.94 35.93
C LEU A 168 38.56 37.06 35.04
N PHE A 169 39.38 36.23 35.68
CA PHE A 169 40.27 35.32 34.99
C PHE A 169 39.53 34.06 34.57
N THR A 170 38.82 33.42 35.51
CA THR A 170 38.17 32.13 35.26
C THR A 170 37.10 32.18 34.16
N ASP A 171 36.32 33.26 34.05
CA ASP A 171 35.30 33.40 32.98
C ASP A 171 35.92 33.69 31.61
N GLY A 172 37.02 34.46 31.57
CA GLY A 172 37.78 34.71 30.33
C GLY A 172 38.42 33.44 29.78
N PHE A 173 39.05 32.66 30.67
CA PHE A 173 39.62 31.35 30.34
C PHE A 173 38.55 30.31 29.99
N ALA A 174 37.39 30.32 30.66
CA ALA A 174 36.26 29.46 30.29
C ALA A 174 35.77 29.77 28.86
N THR A 175 35.70 31.05 28.49
CA THR A 175 35.31 31.48 27.13
C THR A 175 36.34 31.03 26.10
N ALA A 176 37.63 31.20 26.37
CA ALA A 176 38.70 30.73 25.50
C ALA A 176 38.70 29.20 25.36
N ALA A 177 38.41 28.46 26.44
CA ALA A 177 38.26 27.01 26.40
C ALA A 177 37.14 26.56 25.46
N LEU A 178 36.00 27.26 25.45
CA LEU A 178 34.89 26.97 24.54
C LEU A 178 35.28 27.20 23.07
N VAL A 179 35.96 28.30 22.77
CA VAL A 179 36.46 28.59 21.41
C VAL A 179 37.41 27.49 20.94
N GLN A 180 38.37 27.09 21.78
CA GLN A 180 39.32 26.02 21.46
C GLN A 180 38.62 24.65 21.30
N THR A 181 37.58 24.39 22.09
CA THR A 181 36.75 23.18 21.95
C THR A 181 36.05 23.14 20.59
N VAL A 182 35.50 24.26 20.13
CA VAL A 182 34.83 24.36 18.81
C VAL A 182 35.84 24.17 17.68
N ILE A 183 37.01 24.82 17.75
CA ILE A 183 38.08 24.66 16.76
C ILE A 183 38.49 23.19 16.67
N ALA A 184 38.83 22.56 17.80
CA ALA A 184 39.23 21.16 17.83
C ALA A 184 38.15 20.23 17.27
N ALA A 185 36.88 20.45 17.64
CA ALA A 185 35.77 19.63 17.15
C ALA A 185 35.56 19.78 15.63
N LEU A 186 35.68 21.00 15.08
CA LEU A 186 35.58 21.25 13.64
C LEU A 186 36.73 20.62 12.87
N THR A 187 37.97 20.73 13.38
CA THR A 187 39.15 20.09 12.76
C THR A 187 39.01 18.57 12.74
N LEU A 188 38.57 17.96 13.85
CA LEU A 188 38.29 16.52 13.91
C LEU A 188 37.16 16.11 12.96
N ALA A 189 36.13 16.93 12.81
CA ALA A 189 35.04 16.68 11.86
C ALA A 189 35.53 16.77 10.40
N GLY A 190 36.43 17.71 10.08
CA GLY A 190 37.05 17.84 8.76
C GLY A 190 37.88 16.61 8.39
N TRP A 191 38.62 16.05 9.35
CA TRP A 191 39.44 14.85 9.15
C TRP A 191 38.61 13.62 8.73
N LEU A 192 37.34 13.51 9.14
CA LEU A 192 36.45 12.41 8.76
C LEU A 192 36.23 12.29 7.23
N ALA A 193 36.49 13.35 6.47
CA ALA A 193 36.38 13.32 5.01
C ALA A 193 37.48 12.48 4.34
N ARG A 194 38.68 12.40 4.94
CA ARG A 194 39.85 11.69 4.39
C ARG A 194 40.67 11.05 5.52
N PRO A 195 40.14 10.00 6.17
CA PRO A 195 40.79 9.39 7.32
C PRO A 195 42.06 8.62 6.92
N THR A 196 43.11 8.73 7.74
CA THR A 196 44.36 7.97 7.58
C THR A 196 44.68 7.18 8.87
N ASP A 197 45.21 5.96 8.74
CA ASP A 197 45.44 5.10 9.91
C ASP A 197 46.52 5.63 10.86
N ALA A 198 47.56 6.27 10.32
CA ALA A 198 48.68 6.80 11.10
C ALA A 198 48.26 7.92 12.06
N GLU A 199 47.28 8.72 11.69
CA GLU A 199 46.85 9.91 12.44
C GLU A 199 45.75 9.64 13.48
N ARG A 200 45.14 8.46 13.42
CA ARG A 200 43.96 8.12 14.20
C ARG A 200 44.18 8.20 15.71
N VAL A 201 45.33 7.74 16.20
CA VAL A 201 45.65 7.77 17.64
C VAL A 201 45.63 9.21 18.16
N THR A 202 46.20 10.14 17.38
CA THR A 202 46.22 11.58 17.67
C THR A 202 44.80 12.15 17.70
N CYS A 203 43.96 11.81 16.73
CA CYS A 203 42.55 12.22 16.70
C CYS A 203 41.77 11.69 17.91
N LEU A 204 41.99 10.44 18.32
CA LEU A 204 41.33 9.82 19.47
C LEU A 204 41.76 10.45 20.78
N LEU A 205 43.05 10.76 20.93
CA LEU A 205 43.57 11.50 22.08
C LEU A 205 42.91 12.89 22.17
N ALA A 206 42.88 13.63 21.07
CA ALA A 206 42.24 14.95 21.00
C ALA A 206 40.75 14.87 21.38
N ALA A 207 40.01 13.91 20.82
CA ALA A 207 38.60 13.71 21.16
C ALA A 207 38.40 13.32 22.64
N GLY A 208 39.28 12.48 23.19
CA GLY A 208 39.29 12.13 24.61
C GLY A 208 39.49 13.35 25.51
N LEU A 209 40.40 14.26 25.15
CA LEU A 209 40.59 15.53 25.88
C LEU A 209 39.33 16.40 25.83
N LEU A 210 38.65 16.49 24.68
CA LEU A 210 37.39 17.24 24.56
C LEU A 210 36.27 16.66 25.42
N LEU A 211 36.21 15.32 25.58
CA LEU A 211 35.26 14.68 26.50
C LEU A 211 35.52 15.11 27.95
N VAL A 212 36.78 15.16 28.37
CA VAL A 212 37.16 15.65 29.71
C VAL A 212 36.79 17.12 29.86
N VAL A 213 37.04 17.96 28.85
CA VAL A 213 36.64 19.38 28.85
C VAL A 213 35.13 19.53 29.04
N ALA A 214 34.33 18.77 28.30
CA ALA A 214 32.87 18.81 28.41
C ALA A 214 32.38 18.32 29.79
N LEU A 215 33.03 17.31 30.38
CA LEU A 215 32.73 16.84 31.73
C LEU A 215 33.07 17.92 32.78
N VAL A 216 34.24 18.57 32.67
CA VAL A 216 34.61 19.69 33.54
C VAL A 216 33.59 20.82 33.39
N ALA A 217 33.21 21.19 32.16
CA ALA A 217 32.20 22.23 31.92
C ALA A 217 30.81 21.88 32.49
N PHE A 218 30.46 20.59 32.53
CA PHE A 218 29.20 20.13 33.11
C PHE A 218 29.19 20.20 34.65
N VAL A 219 30.29 19.85 35.31
CA VAL A 219 30.35 19.74 36.78
C VAL A 219 30.82 21.03 37.46
N SER A 220 31.74 21.76 36.82
CA SER A 220 32.47 22.89 37.39
C SER A 220 31.67 24.19 37.45
N ARG A 221 31.90 24.98 38.50
CA ARG A 221 31.40 26.37 38.64
C ARG A 221 32.09 27.34 37.69
N GLY A 222 33.25 26.99 37.12
CA GLY A 222 34.00 27.81 36.17
C GLY A 222 33.20 28.24 34.93
N PHE A 223 32.18 27.47 34.55
CA PHE A 223 31.34 27.74 33.38
C PHE A 223 29.92 28.22 33.75
N GLU A 224 29.73 28.73 34.96
CA GLU A 224 28.46 29.28 35.43
C GLU A 224 28.04 30.55 34.66
N ALA A 225 29.00 31.41 34.29
CA ALA A 225 28.73 32.63 33.51
C ALA A 225 28.06 32.32 32.15
N TRP A 226 28.40 31.19 31.54
CA TRP A 226 27.80 30.70 30.29
C TRP A 226 26.58 29.81 30.52
N HIS A 227 26.12 29.65 31.76
CA HIS A 227 25.03 28.76 32.15
C HIS A 227 25.25 27.31 31.65
N LEU A 228 26.50 26.83 31.65
CA LEU A 228 26.85 25.50 31.13
C LEU A 228 26.86 24.42 32.20
N ARG A 229 27.22 24.74 33.44
CA ARG A 229 27.18 23.81 34.59
C ARG A 229 25.79 23.20 34.72
N GLY A 230 25.69 21.86 34.81
CA GLY A 230 24.43 21.13 34.95
C GLY A 230 23.38 21.43 33.88
N SER A 231 23.76 21.97 32.72
CA SER A 231 22.81 22.28 31.65
C SER A 231 22.53 21.04 30.80
N VAL A 232 21.33 20.99 30.20
CA VAL A 232 21.01 19.92 29.24
C VAL A 232 21.86 20.06 27.98
N VAL A 233 22.21 21.29 27.61
CA VAL A 233 23.02 21.60 26.42
C VAL A 233 24.43 21.04 26.55
N THR A 234 25.07 21.18 27.72
CA THR A 234 26.39 20.59 27.96
C THR A 234 26.35 19.07 28.04
N LEU A 235 25.28 18.51 28.61
CA LEU A 235 25.09 17.05 28.58
C LEU A 235 24.91 16.55 27.13
N ALA A 236 24.19 17.29 26.30
CA ALA A 236 24.01 16.99 24.88
C ALA A 236 25.31 17.14 24.09
N SER A 237 26.11 18.18 24.34
CA SER A 237 27.41 18.37 23.70
C SER A 237 28.41 17.27 24.10
N LEU A 238 28.41 16.84 25.36
CA LEU A 238 29.16 15.66 25.80
C LEU A 238 28.75 14.42 25.01
N GLY A 239 27.43 14.19 24.83
CA GLY A 239 26.92 13.11 23.99
C GLY A 239 27.37 13.21 22.52
N ALA A 240 27.37 14.41 21.95
CA ALA A 240 27.85 14.65 20.59
C ALA A 240 29.35 14.37 20.44
N LEU A 241 30.17 14.74 21.43
CA LEU A 241 31.60 14.44 21.46
C LEU A 241 31.87 12.93 21.61
N ILE A 242 31.04 12.21 22.37
CA ILE A 242 31.13 10.73 22.45
C ILE A 242 30.85 10.14 21.07
N ALA A 243 29.82 10.61 20.37
CA ALA A 243 29.49 10.18 19.02
C ALA A 243 30.62 10.50 18.02
N LEU A 244 31.20 11.70 18.09
CA LEU A 244 32.36 12.09 17.27
C LEU A 244 33.56 11.18 17.53
N THR A 245 33.88 10.91 18.79
CA THR A 245 34.97 9.99 19.19
C THR A 245 34.76 8.60 18.61
N ALA A 246 33.52 8.09 18.66
CA ALA A 246 33.18 6.79 18.07
C ALA A 246 33.31 6.77 16.54
N LEU A 247 32.93 7.86 15.85
CA LEU A 247 33.12 8.01 14.40
C LEU A 247 34.61 8.03 14.04
N LEU A 248 35.44 8.80 14.76
CA LEU A 248 36.89 8.85 14.57
C LEU A 248 37.53 7.48 14.75
N ASN A 249 37.14 6.73 15.78
CA ASN A 249 37.66 5.39 16.03
C ASN A 249 37.36 4.42 14.87
N ARG A 250 36.25 4.63 14.18
CA ARG A 250 35.75 3.74 13.11
C ARG A 250 36.15 4.19 11.71
N ALA A 251 36.47 5.46 11.50
CA ALA A 251 36.83 6.00 10.18
C ALA A 251 37.97 5.20 9.54
N GLY A 252 37.91 4.92 8.24
CA GLY A 252 38.89 4.09 7.53
C GLY A 252 38.89 2.58 7.85
N ARG A 253 38.13 2.12 8.86
CA ARG A 253 37.98 0.68 9.19
C ARG A 253 36.50 0.33 9.38
N PRO A 254 35.69 0.37 8.30
CA PRO A 254 34.28 0.01 8.37
C PRO A 254 34.10 -1.41 8.89
N SER A 255 33.49 -1.54 10.07
CA SER A 255 33.13 -2.85 10.60
C SER A 255 32.09 -3.53 9.70
N PRO A 256 32.13 -4.87 9.58
CA PRO A 256 31.10 -5.64 8.91
C PRO A 256 29.66 -5.24 9.37
N PRO A 257 28.68 -5.21 8.45
CA PRO A 257 27.31 -4.81 8.74
C PRO A 257 26.65 -5.63 9.85
N ASP A 258 26.89 -6.93 9.91
CA ASP A 258 26.38 -7.85 10.94
C ASP A 258 26.85 -7.47 12.35
N VAL A 259 28.15 -7.24 12.52
CA VAL A 259 28.76 -6.78 13.78
C VAL A 259 28.21 -5.42 14.18
N THR A 260 28.07 -4.53 13.20
CA THR A 260 27.51 -3.18 13.41
C THR A 260 26.06 -3.25 13.87
N ALA A 261 25.24 -4.07 13.22
CA ALA A 261 23.84 -4.22 13.54
C ALA A 261 23.64 -4.70 14.98
N LEU A 262 24.43 -5.69 15.41
CA LEU A 262 24.40 -6.21 16.77
C LEU A 262 24.84 -5.14 17.79
N ARG A 263 26.06 -4.59 17.62
CA ARG A 263 26.63 -3.64 18.59
C ARG A 263 25.76 -2.40 18.74
N THR A 264 25.33 -1.79 17.64
CA THR A 264 24.53 -0.56 17.69
C THR A 264 23.16 -0.81 18.32
N SER A 265 22.54 -1.96 18.08
CA SER A 265 21.27 -2.33 18.73
C SER A 265 21.44 -2.49 20.25
N LEU A 266 22.49 -3.19 20.69
CA LEU A 266 22.80 -3.36 22.12
C LEU A 266 23.15 -2.03 22.80
N ILE A 267 23.96 -1.18 22.14
CA ILE A 267 24.27 0.17 22.63
C ILE A 267 22.99 0.99 22.76
N GLY A 268 22.07 0.91 21.80
CA GLY A 268 20.77 1.59 21.89
C GLY A 268 19.92 1.11 23.07
N ILE A 269 19.87 -0.19 23.34
CA ILE A 269 19.17 -0.74 24.51
C ILE A 269 19.82 -0.28 25.81
N ALA A 270 21.15 -0.32 25.91
CA ALA A 270 21.89 0.17 27.06
C ALA A 270 21.67 1.67 27.29
N LEU A 271 21.71 2.47 26.22
CA LEU A 271 21.46 3.91 26.27
C LEU A 271 20.02 4.23 26.68
N TRP A 272 19.05 3.42 26.28
CA TRP A 272 17.69 3.52 26.79
C TRP A 272 17.63 3.22 28.30
N GLY A 273 18.39 2.23 28.79
CA GLY A 273 18.57 1.97 30.23
C GLY A 273 19.16 3.18 30.97
N VAL A 274 20.17 3.84 30.40
CA VAL A 274 20.73 5.10 30.91
C VAL A 274 19.69 6.22 30.89
N ALA A 275 18.82 6.27 29.88
CA ALA A 275 17.71 7.23 29.85
C ALA A 275 16.73 7.03 31.01
N LEU A 276 16.41 5.78 31.36
CA LEU A 276 15.58 5.49 32.53
C LEU A 276 16.29 5.85 33.85
N ALA A 277 17.58 5.55 33.96
CA ALA A 277 18.38 5.92 35.13
C ALA A 277 18.45 7.44 35.31
N THR A 278 18.73 8.19 34.23
CA THR A 278 18.76 9.66 34.24
C THR A 278 17.39 10.28 34.48
N ARG A 279 16.29 9.62 34.10
CA ARG A 279 14.94 10.05 34.48
C ARG A 279 14.70 9.92 35.98
N ARG A 280 15.23 8.87 36.62
CA ARG A 280 15.09 8.64 38.07
C ARG A 280 16.03 9.51 38.90
N PHE A 281 17.32 9.57 38.54
CA PHE A 281 18.35 10.24 39.33
C PHE A 281 18.68 11.66 38.84
N GLY A 282 18.24 12.05 37.65
CA GLY A 282 18.51 13.37 37.06
C GLY A 282 18.08 14.56 37.92
N PRO A 283 16.88 14.55 38.54
CA PRO A 283 16.49 15.62 39.46
C PRO A 283 17.41 15.76 40.67
N TRP A 284 17.91 14.65 41.22
CA TRP A 284 18.86 14.65 42.34
C TRP A 284 20.22 15.20 41.92
N VAL A 285 20.77 14.73 40.79
CA VAL A 285 22.03 15.25 40.22
C VAL A 285 21.92 16.76 39.92
N ALA A 286 20.80 17.19 39.36
CA ALA A 286 20.55 18.59 39.07
C ALA A 286 20.42 19.46 40.34
N GLY A 287 19.95 18.88 41.45
CA GLY A 287 19.97 19.50 42.77
C GLY A 287 21.40 19.74 43.25
N LEU A 288 22.27 18.73 43.16
CA LEU A 288 23.71 18.86 43.49
C LEU A 288 24.44 19.88 42.61
N LEU A 289 24.03 20.00 41.34
CA LEU A 289 24.60 20.95 40.37
C LEU A 289 23.92 22.33 40.42
N GLU A 290 23.04 22.60 41.39
CA GLU A 290 22.36 23.89 41.59
C GLU A 290 21.48 24.32 40.37
N LYS A 291 20.97 23.36 39.57
CA LYS A 291 20.09 23.59 38.40
C LYS A 291 18.84 22.69 38.34
N PRO A 292 17.93 22.76 39.33
CA PRO A 292 16.80 21.82 39.45
C PRO A 292 15.85 21.80 38.25
N ARG A 293 15.69 22.93 37.53
CA ARG A 293 14.83 23.02 36.33
C ARG A 293 15.28 22.08 35.20
N HIS A 294 16.58 21.85 35.06
CA HIS A 294 17.14 21.03 33.99
C HIS A 294 17.15 19.53 34.28
N GLY A 295 17.08 19.12 35.55
CA GLY A 295 17.17 17.70 35.94
C GLY A 295 16.08 16.82 35.35
N LYS A 296 14.86 17.35 35.22
CA LYS A 296 13.75 16.66 34.55
C LYS A 296 13.99 16.42 33.07
N LEU A 297 14.88 17.20 32.44
CA LEU A 297 15.15 17.15 31.01
C LEU A 297 16.36 16.28 30.64
N TYR A 298 17.20 15.88 31.60
CA TYR A 298 18.42 15.09 31.31
C TYR A 298 18.15 13.79 30.55
N HIS A 299 17.04 13.11 30.84
CA HIS A 299 16.67 11.86 30.17
C HIS A 299 16.39 12.00 28.67
N TRP A 300 16.09 13.22 28.17
CA TRP A 300 15.88 13.44 26.74
C TRP A 300 17.15 13.29 25.91
N VAL A 301 18.32 13.56 26.49
CA VAL A 301 19.62 13.42 25.80
C VAL A 301 19.88 11.97 25.36
N PRO A 302 19.87 10.97 26.27
CA PRO A 302 20.03 9.57 25.87
C PRO A 302 18.85 9.05 25.04
N HIS A 303 17.60 9.52 25.24
CA HIS A 303 16.48 9.17 24.35
C HIS A 303 16.69 9.65 22.90
N LEU A 304 17.18 10.88 22.73
CA LEU A 304 17.56 11.39 21.41
C LEU A 304 18.67 10.53 20.80
N GLY A 305 19.67 10.14 21.61
CA GLY A 305 20.71 9.22 21.18
C GLY A 305 20.15 7.88 20.67
N VAL A 306 19.19 7.28 21.36
CA VAL A 306 18.51 6.04 20.91
C VAL A 306 17.82 6.25 19.55
N ALA A 307 17.14 7.39 19.36
CA ALA A 307 16.50 7.71 18.09
C ALA A 307 17.53 7.89 16.96
N VAL A 308 18.65 8.54 17.23
CA VAL A 308 19.77 8.70 16.29
C VAL A 308 20.37 7.34 15.92
N LEU A 309 20.59 6.44 16.89
CA LEU A 309 21.12 5.10 16.61
C LEU A 309 20.17 4.26 15.74
N ALA A 310 18.85 4.41 15.92
CA ALA A 310 17.87 3.80 15.03
C ALA A 310 17.99 4.34 13.60
N CYS A 311 18.14 5.66 13.41
CA CYS A 311 18.40 6.26 12.11
C CYS A 311 19.72 5.79 11.48
N VAL A 312 20.78 5.63 12.28
CA VAL A 312 22.08 5.12 11.82
C VAL A 312 21.95 3.69 11.31
N LEU A 313 21.21 2.82 12.00
CA LEU A 313 20.93 1.45 11.57
C LEU A 313 20.13 1.42 10.25
N LEU A 314 19.12 2.28 10.10
CA LEU A 314 18.34 2.40 8.86
C LEU A 314 19.19 2.91 7.69
N LYS A 315 20.04 3.91 7.92
CA LYS A 315 21.02 4.38 6.92
C LYS A 315 21.96 3.25 6.52
N GLY A 316 22.42 2.46 7.48
CA GLY A 316 23.24 1.26 7.23
C GLY A 316 22.54 0.24 6.34
N ALA A 317 21.27 -0.08 6.62
CA ALA A 317 20.47 -1.00 5.80
C ALA A 317 20.37 -0.53 4.34
N LEU A 318 20.12 0.77 4.12
CA LEU A 318 20.04 1.36 2.78
C LEU A 318 21.38 1.25 2.03
N LEU A 319 22.49 1.60 2.68
CA LEU A 319 23.82 1.55 2.08
C LEU A 319 24.25 0.12 1.70
N VAL A 320 23.86 -0.88 2.50
CA VAL A 320 24.15 -2.29 2.23
C VAL A 320 23.29 -2.82 1.08
N GLY A 321 21.99 -2.52 1.05
CA GLY A 321 21.04 -3.17 0.15
C GLY A 321 20.92 -2.61 -1.27
N LEU A 322 21.18 -1.31 -1.49
CA LEU A 322 21.00 -0.68 -2.81
C LEU A 322 21.89 -1.30 -3.91
N PRO A 323 21.46 -1.35 -5.19
CA PRO A 323 20.26 -0.71 -5.73
C PRO A 323 19.05 -1.65 -5.90
N ARG A 324 19.20 -2.98 -5.76
CA ARG A 324 18.13 -3.95 -6.08
C ARG A 324 17.48 -4.54 -4.82
N PRO A 325 16.15 -4.72 -4.78
CA PRO A 325 15.46 -5.26 -3.60
C PRO A 325 15.81 -6.73 -3.31
N SER A 326 16.04 -7.56 -4.34
CA SER A 326 16.49 -8.95 -4.14
C SER A 326 17.89 -9.02 -3.49
N ARG A 327 18.79 -8.11 -3.88
CA ARG A 327 20.11 -7.96 -3.24
C ARG A 327 19.97 -7.48 -1.80
N ALA A 328 19.08 -6.52 -1.54
CA ALA A 328 18.79 -6.05 -0.19
C ALA A 328 18.28 -7.18 0.73
N LEU A 329 17.36 -8.00 0.23
CA LEU A 329 16.82 -9.15 0.96
C LEU A 329 17.89 -10.21 1.27
N ALA A 330 18.87 -10.37 0.37
CA ALA A 330 19.96 -11.32 0.54
C ALA A 330 21.10 -10.80 1.44
N LEU A 331 21.42 -9.50 1.42
CA LEU A 331 22.61 -8.98 2.12
C LEU A 331 22.31 -8.33 3.47
N ILE A 332 21.19 -7.60 3.60
CA ILE A 332 20.96 -6.77 4.79
C ILE A 332 20.81 -7.69 6.02
N PRO A 333 21.65 -7.52 7.06
CA PRO A 333 21.44 -8.19 8.34
C PRO A 333 20.07 -7.84 8.91
N PRO A 334 19.23 -8.81 9.31
CA PRO A 334 17.89 -8.53 9.84
C PRO A 334 17.89 -7.56 11.02
N LEU A 335 18.91 -7.61 11.87
CA LEU A 335 19.10 -6.66 12.98
C LEU A 335 19.21 -5.19 12.54
N MET A 336 19.58 -4.88 11.30
CA MET A 336 19.59 -3.50 10.82
C MET A 336 18.18 -2.91 10.70
N LEU A 337 17.14 -3.74 10.61
CA LEU A 337 15.73 -3.30 10.62
C LEU A 337 15.00 -3.68 11.91
N LEU A 338 15.27 -4.86 12.48
CA LEU A 338 14.72 -5.28 13.77
C LEU A 338 15.27 -4.45 14.94
N GLY A 339 16.54 -4.04 14.89
CA GLY A 339 17.15 -3.16 15.89
C GLY A 339 16.39 -1.84 16.03
N PRO A 340 16.23 -1.05 14.96
CA PRO A 340 15.39 0.15 14.96
C PRO A 340 13.95 -0.11 15.41
N ALA A 341 13.35 -1.24 15.01
CA ALA A 341 12.01 -1.61 15.46
C ALA A 341 11.94 -1.73 16.98
N VAL A 342 12.88 -2.45 17.60
CA VAL A 342 12.99 -2.60 19.06
C VAL A 342 13.27 -1.26 19.74
N LEU A 343 14.22 -0.48 19.23
CA LEU A 343 14.56 0.83 19.81
C LEU A 343 13.36 1.80 19.77
N MET A 344 12.58 1.81 18.69
CA MET A 344 11.36 2.62 18.58
C MET A 344 10.26 2.14 19.53
N LEU A 345 10.13 0.83 19.72
CA LEU A 345 9.21 0.27 20.72
C LEU A 345 9.65 0.64 22.15
N LEU A 346 10.94 0.58 22.49
CA LEU A 346 11.45 1.01 23.79
C LEU A 346 11.21 2.51 24.04
N LEU A 347 11.43 3.36 23.03
CA LEU A 347 11.10 4.79 23.09
C LEU A 347 9.59 5.03 23.22
N SER A 348 8.77 4.18 22.58
CA SER A 348 7.31 4.28 22.71
C SER A 348 6.83 4.04 24.13
N VAL A 349 7.49 3.14 24.87
CA VAL A 349 7.20 2.86 26.29
C VAL A 349 7.60 4.05 27.16
N SER A 350 8.79 4.62 26.96
CA SER A 350 9.26 5.75 27.79
C SER A 350 8.44 7.02 27.56
N ALA A 351 8.07 7.30 26.30
CA ALA A 351 7.29 8.46 25.89
C ALA A 351 5.77 8.23 25.94
N ARG A 352 5.30 7.00 26.19
CA ARG A 352 3.88 6.58 26.12
C ARG A 352 3.20 6.99 24.79
N SER A 353 3.93 6.86 23.68
CA SER A 353 3.50 7.35 22.36
C SER A 353 3.10 6.22 21.41
N VAL A 354 1.83 6.21 21.01
CA VAL A 354 1.28 5.26 20.02
C VAL A 354 1.93 5.44 18.64
N ARG A 355 2.34 6.67 18.28
CA ARG A 355 3.00 6.94 17.00
C ARG A 355 4.36 6.25 16.90
N LEU A 356 5.17 6.33 17.95
CA LEU A 356 6.47 5.66 18.01
C LEU A 356 6.32 4.14 17.99
N ALA A 357 5.30 3.61 18.69
CA ALA A 357 4.99 2.19 18.64
C ALA A 357 4.63 1.74 17.22
N SER A 358 3.82 2.54 16.51
CA SER A 358 3.46 2.25 15.10
C SER A 358 4.68 2.23 14.19
N VAL A 359 5.62 3.18 14.35
CA VAL A 359 6.87 3.18 13.59
C VAL A 359 7.68 1.90 13.86
N GLY A 360 7.80 1.49 15.13
CA GLY A 360 8.45 0.23 15.49
C GLY A 360 7.81 -1.00 14.83
N LEU A 361 6.47 -1.08 14.84
CA LEU A 361 5.73 -2.18 14.21
C LEU A 361 5.86 -2.21 12.68
N TRP A 362 5.90 -1.03 12.03
CA TRP A 362 6.17 -0.92 10.59
C TRP A 362 7.58 -1.39 10.23
N LEU A 363 8.59 -1.02 11.02
CA LEU A 363 9.97 -1.47 10.83
C LEU A 363 10.15 -2.98 11.12
N GLY A 364 9.30 -3.54 11.98
CA GLY A 364 9.27 -4.97 12.26
C GLY A 364 8.88 -5.84 11.06
N LEU A 365 8.06 -5.33 10.12
CA LEU A 365 7.65 -6.06 8.92
C LEU A 365 8.84 -6.42 8.00
N PRO A 366 9.63 -5.46 7.47
CA PRO A 366 10.77 -5.79 6.65
C PRO A 366 11.90 -6.46 7.46
N GLY A 367 12.01 -6.19 8.76
CA GLY A 367 12.95 -6.90 9.63
C GLY A 367 12.64 -8.39 9.77
N ALA A 368 11.37 -8.75 9.95
CA ALA A 368 10.93 -10.15 9.98
C ALA A 368 11.04 -10.82 8.60
N ALA A 369 10.77 -10.08 7.53
CA ALA A 369 10.98 -10.54 6.16
C ALA A 369 12.45 -10.93 5.92
N LEU A 370 13.40 -10.06 6.31
CA LEU A 370 14.84 -10.36 6.25
C LEU A 370 15.20 -11.57 7.11
N TRP A 371 14.68 -11.63 8.34
CA TRP A 371 15.01 -12.73 9.24
C TRP A 371 14.57 -14.08 8.69
N ALA A 372 13.36 -14.17 8.16
CA ALA A 372 12.87 -15.40 7.54
C ALA A 372 13.61 -15.73 6.23
N ALA A 373 13.90 -14.73 5.39
CA ALA A 373 14.66 -14.92 4.15
C ALA A 373 16.07 -15.47 4.43
N ARG A 374 16.74 -14.97 5.46
CA ARG A 374 18.12 -15.31 5.82
C ARG A 374 18.26 -16.48 6.77
N GLN A 375 17.19 -16.85 7.48
CA GLN A 375 17.18 -17.86 8.55
C GLN A 375 18.22 -17.61 9.67
N SER A 376 18.77 -16.39 9.75
CA SER A 376 19.81 -15.98 10.69
C SER A 376 19.60 -14.53 11.05
N LEU A 377 19.64 -14.22 12.35
CA LEU A 377 19.44 -12.87 12.88
C LEU A 377 20.55 -11.88 12.46
N LEU A 378 21.78 -12.39 12.32
CA LEU A 378 22.97 -11.61 11.92
C LEU A 378 23.12 -11.53 10.40
N GLY A 379 22.41 -12.35 9.64
CA GLY A 379 22.56 -12.42 8.19
C GLY A 379 23.86 -13.12 7.74
N PRO A 380 24.25 -12.97 6.48
CA PRO A 380 25.51 -13.50 5.97
C PRO A 380 26.69 -12.69 6.52
N ARG A 381 27.85 -13.35 6.64
CA ARG A 381 29.11 -12.63 6.87
C ARG A 381 29.50 -11.91 5.58
N LEU A 382 29.80 -10.62 5.70
CA LEU A 382 30.06 -9.72 4.58
C LEU A 382 31.49 -9.18 4.64
N THR A 383 32.06 -8.96 3.47
CA THR A 383 33.38 -8.34 3.26
C THR A 383 33.30 -7.31 2.14
N HIS A 384 34.32 -6.46 2.04
CA HIS A 384 34.42 -5.48 0.97
C HIS A 384 34.75 -6.14 -0.36
N ALA A 385 34.09 -5.70 -1.43
CA ALA A 385 34.47 -6.07 -2.78
C ALA A 385 35.85 -5.47 -3.11
N TRP A 386 36.73 -6.25 -3.74
CA TRP A 386 38.12 -5.86 -3.98
C TRP A 386 38.26 -4.58 -4.82
N SER A 387 37.32 -4.33 -5.74
CA SER A 387 37.38 -3.23 -6.69
C SER A 387 36.63 -1.95 -6.27
N SER A 388 35.88 -1.95 -5.16
CA SER A 388 35.09 -0.77 -4.77
C SER A 388 34.89 -0.63 -3.26
N GLU A 389 35.49 0.42 -2.69
CA GLU A 389 35.27 0.80 -1.30
C GLU A 389 33.77 1.04 -1.02
N GLY A 390 33.28 0.50 0.08
CA GLY A 390 31.88 0.67 0.51
C GLY A 390 30.86 -0.25 -0.17
N ARG A 391 31.25 -1.13 -1.09
CA ARG A 391 30.38 -2.20 -1.62
C ARG A 391 30.61 -3.51 -0.89
N TRP A 392 29.51 -4.14 -0.47
CA TRP A 392 29.53 -5.37 0.34
C TRP A 392 29.15 -6.59 -0.49
N VAL A 393 29.94 -7.66 -0.35
CA VAL A 393 29.71 -8.99 -0.93
C VAL A 393 29.83 -10.04 0.17
N ARG A 394 29.37 -11.26 -0.11
CA ARG A 394 29.55 -12.39 0.80
C ARG A 394 31.02 -12.80 0.85
N ILE A 395 31.47 -13.28 2.01
CA ILE A 395 32.81 -13.89 2.13
C ILE A 395 32.91 -15.08 1.16
N GLY A 396 34.04 -15.17 0.45
CA GLY A 396 34.28 -16.14 -0.63
C GLY A 396 33.86 -15.68 -2.02
N ALA A 397 33.28 -14.48 -2.14
CA ALA A 397 32.91 -13.86 -3.41
C ALA A 397 33.62 -12.52 -3.64
N GLU A 398 34.79 -12.33 -3.03
CA GLU A 398 35.55 -11.07 -3.07
C GLU A 398 36.01 -10.69 -4.49
N SER A 399 36.24 -11.71 -5.32
CA SER A 399 36.68 -11.59 -6.71
C SER A 399 35.54 -11.25 -7.67
N LEU A 400 34.28 -11.45 -7.27
CA LEU A 400 33.12 -11.22 -8.12
C LEU A 400 32.70 -9.74 -8.08
N HIS A 401 32.12 -9.28 -9.18
CA HIS A 401 31.54 -7.94 -9.22
C HIS A 401 30.34 -7.87 -8.25
N TRP A 402 30.25 -6.82 -7.43
CA TRP A 402 29.26 -6.72 -6.33
C TRP A 402 27.77 -6.71 -6.75
N LEU A 403 27.49 -6.53 -8.05
CA LEU A 403 26.14 -6.66 -8.65
C LEU A 403 25.84 -8.07 -9.17
N ASP A 404 26.86 -8.89 -9.33
CA ASP A 404 26.73 -10.27 -9.80
C ASP A 404 25.90 -11.08 -8.81
N GLN A 405 25.02 -11.94 -9.31
CA GLN A 405 24.07 -12.67 -8.48
C GLN A 405 24.79 -13.57 -7.47
N ASP A 406 25.86 -14.22 -7.91
CA ASP A 406 26.65 -15.14 -7.08
C ASP A 406 27.44 -14.41 -5.98
N ALA A 407 27.63 -13.08 -6.11
CA ALA A 407 28.30 -12.28 -5.09
C ALA A 407 27.45 -12.03 -3.84
N TRP A 408 26.12 -12.13 -3.96
CA TRP A 408 25.19 -11.83 -2.87
C TRP A 408 24.16 -12.92 -2.55
N LEU A 409 23.85 -13.80 -3.50
CA LEU A 409 22.98 -14.95 -3.28
C LEU A 409 23.75 -16.09 -2.61
N ALA A 410 23.11 -16.88 -1.75
CA ALA A 410 23.73 -18.07 -1.16
C ALA A 410 23.82 -19.21 -2.18
N PRO A 411 24.86 -20.07 -2.16
CA PRO A 411 24.95 -21.21 -3.07
C PRO A 411 23.75 -22.12 -2.83
N GLY A 412 23.04 -22.47 -3.90
CA GLY A 412 21.82 -23.30 -3.82
C GLY A 412 20.54 -22.54 -3.41
N ASP A 413 20.61 -21.28 -3.00
CA ASP A 413 19.42 -20.43 -2.86
C ASP A 413 19.06 -19.83 -4.22
N THR A 414 17.77 -19.58 -4.43
CA THR A 414 17.25 -18.84 -5.58
C THR A 414 16.58 -17.56 -5.13
N VAL A 415 16.51 -16.56 -6.02
CA VAL A 415 15.77 -15.31 -5.75
C VAL A 415 14.31 -15.60 -5.39
N PHE A 416 13.71 -16.58 -6.06
CA PHE A 416 12.36 -17.06 -5.77
C PHE A 416 12.23 -17.53 -4.31
N LEU A 417 13.11 -18.43 -3.84
CA LEU A 417 13.04 -18.96 -2.47
C LEU A 417 13.23 -17.87 -1.41
N LEU A 418 14.10 -16.89 -1.66
CA LEU A 418 14.30 -15.75 -0.76
C LEU A 418 13.00 -14.97 -0.55
N TRP A 419 12.30 -14.61 -1.63
CA TRP A 419 11.04 -13.87 -1.54
C TRP A 419 9.92 -14.69 -0.88
N GLN A 420 9.85 -15.99 -1.16
CA GLN A 420 8.88 -16.88 -0.52
C GLN A 420 9.07 -16.92 1.00
N ARG A 421 10.32 -17.06 1.46
CA ARG A 421 10.67 -17.00 2.89
C ARG A 421 10.39 -15.60 3.46
N ALA A 422 10.66 -14.53 2.72
CA ALA A 422 10.38 -13.16 3.16
C ALA A 422 8.89 -12.94 3.44
N PHE A 423 8.01 -13.37 2.54
CA PHE A 423 6.56 -13.27 2.74
C PHE A 423 6.08 -14.11 3.92
N ALA A 424 6.66 -15.30 4.13
CA ALA A 424 6.41 -16.08 5.34
C ALA A 424 6.84 -15.33 6.62
N GLY A 425 7.96 -14.60 6.59
CA GLY A 425 8.40 -13.74 7.68
C GLY A 425 7.41 -12.60 8.00
N ILE A 426 6.86 -11.95 6.96
CA ILE A 426 5.82 -10.92 7.12
C ILE A 426 4.55 -11.52 7.74
N ALA A 427 4.14 -12.71 7.28
CA ALA A 427 2.99 -13.42 7.87
C ALA A 427 3.26 -13.81 9.34
N ALA A 428 4.47 -14.29 9.65
CA ALA A 428 4.87 -14.69 11.00
C ALA A 428 4.84 -13.51 11.98
N VAL A 429 5.36 -12.35 11.61
CA VAL A 429 5.30 -11.18 12.48
C VAL A 429 3.86 -10.66 12.65
N GLY A 430 3.03 -10.80 11.61
CA GLY A 430 1.59 -10.56 11.70
C GLY A 430 0.90 -11.42 12.74
N LEU A 431 1.26 -12.71 12.81
CA LEU A 431 0.82 -13.64 13.84
C LEU A 431 1.35 -13.22 15.23
N VAL A 432 2.61 -12.82 15.35
CA VAL A 432 3.17 -12.30 16.61
C VAL A 432 2.39 -11.08 17.09
N TYR A 433 2.02 -10.15 16.20
CA TYR A 433 1.19 -8.99 16.55
C TYR A 433 -0.22 -9.40 16.99
N ALA A 434 -0.84 -10.38 16.31
CA ALA A 434 -2.14 -10.93 16.71
C ALA A 434 -2.08 -11.54 18.12
N VAL A 435 -1.08 -12.38 18.39
CA VAL A 435 -0.89 -13.02 19.70
C VAL A 435 -0.58 -11.98 20.79
N ALA A 436 0.27 -11.00 20.49
CA ALA A 436 0.59 -9.92 21.42
C ALA A 436 -0.64 -9.08 21.79
N SER A 437 -1.61 -8.95 20.88
CA SER A 437 -2.86 -8.22 21.15
C SER A 437 -3.78 -8.90 22.17
N LEU A 438 -3.56 -10.18 22.46
CA LEU A 438 -4.30 -10.92 23.50
C LEU A 438 -3.85 -10.56 24.92
N ARG A 439 -2.68 -9.94 25.06
CA ARG A 439 -2.16 -9.54 26.38
C ARG A 439 -2.97 -8.38 26.94
N GLY A 440 -3.05 -8.27 28.28
CA GLY A 440 -3.71 -7.19 29.01
C GLY A 440 -3.03 -5.82 28.87
N LEU A 441 -2.74 -5.41 27.63
CA LEU A 441 -2.21 -4.11 27.26
C LEU A 441 -3.35 -3.07 27.20
N PRO A 442 -3.04 -1.76 27.29
CA PRO A 442 -4.04 -0.72 27.10
C PRO A 442 -4.74 -0.84 25.74
N ASP A 443 -6.04 -0.53 25.69
CA ASP A 443 -6.90 -0.67 24.49
C ASP A 443 -6.33 -0.02 23.23
N SER A 444 -5.62 1.10 23.37
CA SER A 444 -4.98 1.82 22.26
C SER A 444 -3.85 1.00 21.62
N PHE A 445 -3.05 0.30 22.43
CA PHE A 445 -1.98 -0.58 21.96
C PHE A 445 -2.52 -1.91 21.42
N GLN A 446 -3.56 -2.47 22.04
CA GLN A 446 -4.23 -3.67 21.51
C GLN A 446 -4.79 -3.40 20.10
N ARG A 447 -5.54 -2.31 19.93
CA ARG A 447 -6.07 -1.89 18.61
C ARG A 447 -4.96 -1.62 17.59
N LEU A 448 -3.82 -1.09 18.04
CA LEU A 448 -2.66 -0.86 17.17
C LEU A 448 -2.06 -2.18 16.65
N LEU A 449 -1.85 -3.16 17.54
CA LEU A 449 -1.33 -4.48 17.20
C LEU A 449 -2.26 -5.24 16.26
N GLN A 450 -3.56 -5.24 16.57
CA GLN A 450 -4.61 -5.78 15.72
C GLN A 450 -4.58 -5.17 14.31
N ARG A 451 -4.49 -3.83 14.21
CA ARG A 451 -4.36 -3.13 12.93
C ARG A 451 -3.11 -3.55 12.16
N HIS A 452 -1.95 -3.62 12.80
CA HIS A 452 -0.71 -4.00 12.11
C HIS A 452 -0.69 -5.48 11.69
N SER A 453 -1.36 -6.36 12.44
CA SER A 453 -1.59 -7.75 12.03
C SER A 453 -2.46 -7.82 10.76
N VAL A 454 -3.52 -7.00 10.66
CA VAL A 454 -4.33 -6.93 9.42
C VAL A 454 -3.51 -6.33 8.26
N ILE A 455 -2.68 -5.32 8.52
CA ILE A 455 -1.79 -4.73 7.50
C ILE A 455 -0.81 -5.77 6.97
N SER A 456 -0.17 -6.57 7.84
CA SER A 456 0.74 -7.64 7.38
C SER A 456 0.03 -8.67 6.51
N VAL A 457 -1.21 -9.02 6.84
CA VAL A 457 -2.05 -9.90 6.00
C VAL A 457 -2.32 -9.26 4.64
N GLY A 458 -2.63 -7.97 4.60
CA GLY A 458 -2.81 -7.22 3.35
C GLY A 458 -1.55 -7.23 2.49
N VAL A 459 -0.37 -7.04 3.10
CA VAL A 459 0.93 -7.12 2.40
C VAL A 459 1.17 -8.52 1.83
N VAL A 460 0.91 -9.58 2.61
CA VAL A 460 1.04 -10.97 2.14
C VAL A 460 0.04 -11.28 1.03
N PHE A 461 -1.18 -10.75 1.12
CA PHE A 461 -2.19 -10.93 0.08
C PHE A 461 -1.78 -10.28 -1.25
N VAL A 462 -1.25 -9.05 -1.20
CA VAL A 462 -0.69 -8.38 -2.38
C VAL A 462 0.52 -9.13 -2.92
N ALA A 463 1.41 -9.61 -2.05
CA ALA A 463 2.56 -10.41 -2.44
C ALA A 463 2.17 -11.72 -3.14
N ALA A 464 1.09 -12.37 -2.69
CA ALA A 464 0.60 -13.60 -3.29
C ALA A 464 0.17 -13.43 -4.76
N LEU A 465 -0.22 -12.21 -5.17
CA LEU A 465 -0.50 -11.91 -6.58
C LEU A 465 0.73 -12.12 -7.48
N PHE A 466 1.92 -11.88 -6.93
CA PHE A 466 3.18 -12.05 -7.63
C PHE A 466 3.74 -13.46 -7.39
N GLN A 467 3.74 -13.92 -6.15
CA GLN A 467 4.36 -15.18 -5.77
C GLN A 467 3.56 -15.91 -4.68
N PRO A 468 2.94 -17.05 -5.00
CA PRO A 468 2.13 -17.81 -4.07
C PRO A 468 3.01 -18.48 -3.01
N GLY A 469 2.55 -18.48 -1.75
CA GLY A 469 3.30 -19.04 -0.62
C GLY A 469 2.40 -19.78 0.36
N LEU A 470 2.51 -21.11 0.38
CA LEU A 470 1.69 -21.97 1.25
C LEU A 470 1.97 -21.72 2.75
N THR A 471 3.25 -21.56 3.12
CA THR A 471 3.65 -21.26 4.50
C THR A 471 3.10 -19.92 4.98
N ALA A 472 3.20 -18.87 4.14
CA ALA A 472 2.64 -17.57 4.42
C ALA A 472 1.10 -17.63 4.55
N ALA A 473 0.41 -18.32 3.65
CA ALA A 473 -1.04 -18.51 3.70
C ALA A 473 -1.49 -19.24 4.98
N GLY A 474 -0.76 -20.28 5.39
CA GLY A 474 -1.01 -21.01 6.64
C GLY A 474 -0.83 -20.12 7.88
N LEU A 475 0.22 -19.31 7.93
CA LEU A 475 0.46 -18.34 9.02
C LEU A 475 -0.63 -17.26 9.07
N VAL A 476 -1.10 -16.78 7.92
CA VAL A 476 -2.23 -15.84 7.83
C VAL A 476 -3.52 -16.49 8.36
N CYS A 477 -3.77 -17.77 8.07
CA CYS A 477 -4.89 -18.52 8.62
C CYS A 477 -4.84 -18.58 10.15
N ILE A 478 -3.69 -18.94 10.73
CA ILE A 478 -3.48 -18.97 12.18
C ILE A 478 -3.66 -17.57 12.78
N ALA A 479 -3.13 -16.52 12.16
CA ALA A 479 -3.30 -15.15 12.62
C ALA A 479 -4.78 -14.73 12.64
N GLY A 480 -5.55 -15.11 11.61
CA GLY A 480 -6.99 -14.88 11.56
C GLY A 480 -7.74 -15.60 12.67
N LEU A 481 -7.38 -16.84 12.97
CA LEU A 481 -7.96 -17.62 14.05
C LEU A 481 -7.67 -16.98 15.41
N VAL A 482 -6.42 -16.57 15.64
CA VAL A 482 -6.00 -15.88 16.87
C VAL A 482 -6.77 -14.56 17.06
N LEU A 483 -6.89 -13.73 16.02
CA LEU A 483 -7.69 -12.50 16.09
C LEU A 483 -9.18 -12.77 16.32
N PHE A 484 -9.71 -13.85 15.75
CA PHE A 484 -11.10 -14.22 15.90
C PHE A 484 -11.42 -14.67 17.33
N LEU A 485 -10.59 -15.55 17.90
CA LEU A 485 -10.72 -16.03 19.28
C LEU A 485 -10.38 -14.93 20.29
N GLY A 486 -9.45 -14.04 19.94
CA GLY A 486 -8.93 -12.95 20.76
C GLY A 486 -9.81 -11.71 20.94
N GLY A 487 -11.10 -11.79 20.59
CA GLY A 487 -12.03 -10.67 20.72
C GLY A 487 -12.11 -9.72 19.52
N ALA A 488 -11.12 -9.71 18.61
CA ALA A 488 -11.14 -8.94 17.35
C ALA A 488 -11.95 -9.63 16.23
N ARG A 489 -13.15 -10.13 16.57
CA ARG A 489 -13.99 -11.02 15.72
C ARG A 489 -14.28 -10.49 14.32
N ALA A 490 -14.37 -9.18 14.12
CA ALA A 490 -14.60 -8.60 12.80
C ALA A 490 -13.36 -8.73 11.90
N GLN A 491 -12.19 -8.37 12.42
CA GLN A 491 -10.92 -8.46 11.71
C GLN A 491 -10.51 -9.92 11.49
N GLY A 492 -10.64 -10.77 12.52
CA GLY A 492 -10.34 -12.20 12.43
C GLY A 492 -11.15 -12.91 11.33
N ARG A 493 -12.45 -12.59 11.19
CA ARG A 493 -13.27 -13.11 10.07
C ARG A 493 -12.76 -12.69 8.69
N GLY A 494 -12.36 -11.42 8.56
CA GLY A 494 -11.79 -10.92 7.30
C GLY A 494 -10.49 -11.61 6.94
N VAL A 495 -9.59 -11.76 7.91
CA VAL A 495 -8.30 -12.44 7.75
C VAL A 495 -8.48 -13.93 7.43
N LEU A 496 -9.39 -14.63 8.12
CA LEU A 496 -9.73 -16.03 7.83
C LEU A 496 -10.32 -16.20 6.43
N GLY A 497 -11.17 -15.25 5.99
CA GLY A 497 -11.69 -15.27 4.63
C GLY A 497 -10.57 -15.12 3.59
N ALA A 498 -9.69 -14.13 3.79
CA ALA A 498 -8.54 -13.94 2.92
C ALA A 498 -7.60 -15.16 2.93
N SER A 499 -7.40 -15.83 4.07
CA SER A 499 -6.54 -17.01 4.15
C SER A 499 -7.05 -18.19 3.34
N VAL A 500 -8.37 -18.40 3.25
CA VAL A 500 -8.94 -19.48 2.41
C VAL A 500 -8.59 -19.24 0.94
N LEU A 501 -8.74 -18.01 0.44
CA LEU A 501 -8.33 -17.65 -0.91
C LEU A 501 -6.83 -17.88 -1.13
N LEU A 502 -6.00 -17.45 -0.17
CA LEU A 502 -4.55 -17.60 -0.27
C LEU A 502 -4.10 -19.06 -0.22
N LEU A 503 -4.77 -19.92 0.56
CA LEU A 503 -4.47 -21.34 0.63
C LEU A 503 -4.81 -22.04 -0.68
N VAL A 504 -6.01 -21.80 -1.22
CA VAL A 504 -6.40 -22.35 -2.54
C VAL A 504 -5.47 -21.84 -3.63
N HIS A 505 -5.17 -20.53 -3.64
CA HIS A 505 -4.25 -19.94 -4.59
C HIS A 505 -2.85 -20.56 -4.49
N ALA A 506 -2.32 -20.73 -3.28
CA ALA A 506 -1.00 -21.32 -3.08
C ALA A 506 -0.94 -22.80 -3.49
N LEU A 507 -1.98 -23.58 -3.19
CA LEU A 507 -2.04 -25.01 -3.56
C LEU A 507 -2.21 -25.19 -5.07
N ALA A 508 -3.05 -24.39 -5.72
CA ALA A 508 -3.29 -24.49 -7.16
C ALA A 508 -2.04 -24.22 -8.02
N HIS A 509 -1.07 -23.47 -7.50
CA HIS A 509 0.20 -23.16 -8.17
C HIS A 509 1.34 -24.13 -7.82
N ARG A 510 1.07 -25.24 -7.11
CA ARG A 510 2.09 -26.26 -6.80
C ARG A 510 2.19 -27.35 -7.85
N GLU A 511 1.09 -27.59 -8.56
CA GLU A 511 1.01 -28.58 -9.61
C GLU A 511 1.52 -28.01 -10.93
N ASP A 512 1.86 -28.86 -11.89
CA ASP A 512 2.36 -28.45 -13.21
C ASP A 512 1.25 -27.88 -14.11
N VAL A 513 -0.01 -28.10 -13.74
CA VAL A 513 -1.21 -27.70 -14.48
C VAL A 513 -2.30 -27.30 -13.48
N PHE A 514 -3.12 -26.30 -13.81
CA PHE A 514 -4.28 -25.98 -12.98
C PHE A 514 -5.29 -27.14 -12.96
N GLU A 515 -5.41 -27.78 -11.80
CA GLU A 515 -6.31 -28.92 -11.56
C GLU A 515 -7.80 -28.54 -11.53
N VAL A 516 -8.66 -29.58 -11.44
CA VAL A 516 -10.12 -29.48 -11.52
C VAL A 516 -10.77 -28.88 -10.26
N TRP A 517 -10.14 -29.03 -9.09
CA TRP A 517 -10.76 -28.74 -7.79
C TRP A 517 -10.80 -27.26 -7.33
N PRO A 518 -9.88 -26.34 -7.70
CA PRO A 518 -9.84 -24.99 -7.12
C PRO A 518 -11.12 -24.19 -7.35
N GLY A 519 -11.67 -24.24 -8.57
CA GLY A 519 -12.94 -23.58 -8.92
C GLY A 519 -14.11 -24.08 -8.07
N PRO A 520 -14.42 -25.39 -8.10
CA PRO A 520 -15.51 -25.98 -7.31
C PRO A 520 -15.38 -25.73 -5.80
N VAL A 521 -14.17 -25.82 -5.23
CA VAL A 521 -13.95 -25.57 -3.80
C VAL A 521 -14.27 -24.12 -3.43
N LEU A 522 -13.81 -23.15 -4.22
CA LEU A 522 -14.14 -21.74 -3.97
C LEU A 522 -15.62 -21.44 -4.16
N ALA A 523 -16.29 -22.06 -5.14
CA ALA A 523 -17.72 -21.92 -5.32
C ALA A 523 -18.52 -22.53 -4.16
N LEU A 524 -18.08 -23.67 -3.62
CA LEU A 524 -18.66 -24.28 -2.43
C LEU A 524 -18.49 -23.38 -1.19
N VAL A 525 -17.33 -22.74 -1.03
CA VAL A 525 -17.13 -21.73 0.03
C VAL A 525 -18.08 -20.55 -0.17
N GLY A 526 -18.26 -20.05 -1.39
CA GLY A 526 -19.26 -19.03 -1.70
C GLY A 526 -20.69 -19.44 -1.30
N LEU A 527 -21.09 -20.67 -1.65
CA LEU A 527 -22.39 -21.24 -1.32
C LEU A 527 -22.60 -21.37 0.19
N THR A 528 -21.61 -21.88 0.91
CA THR A 528 -21.67 -22.02 2.38
C THR A 528 -21.79 -20.67 3.08
N VAL A 529 -21.08 -19.64 2.59
CA VAL A 529 -21.20 -18.27 3.11
C VAL A 529 -22.60 -17.71 2.93
N VAL A 530 -23.20 -17.86 1.75
CA VAL A 530 -24.56 -17.36 1.46
C VAL A 530 -25.63 -18.13 2.24
N THR A 531 -25.49 -19.44 2.41
CA THR A 531 -26.47 -20.30 3.08
C THR A 531 -26.40 -20.19 4.61
N LEU A 532 -25.21 -20.33 5.19
CA LEU A 532 -25.00 -20.36 6.64
C LEU A 532 -24.89 -18.95 7.25
N GLY A 533 -24.41 -17.96 6.50
CA GLY A 533 -24.18 -16.60 6.98
C GLY A 533 -25.41 -15.98 7.67
N PRO A 534 -26.59 -15.93 7.02
CA PRO A 534 -27.81 -15.39 7.62
C PRO A 534 -28.25 -16.15 8.87
N TRP A 535 -28.09 -17.48 8.89
CA TRP A 535 -28.43 -18.31 10.05
C TRP A 535 -27.53 -18.00 11.25
N ILE A 536 -26.22 -17.82 11.04
CA ILE A 536 -25.28 -17.42 12.09
C ILE A 536 -25.61 -16.01 12.61
N VAL A 537 -25.97 -15.08 11.73
CA VAL A 537 -26.36 -13.71 12.09
C VAL A 537 -27.62 -13.71 12.97
N ARG A 538 -28.64 -14.49 12.61
CA ARG A 538 -29.85 -14.70 13.43
C ARG A 538 -29.55 -15.24 14.80
N ARG A 539 -28.75 -16.31 14.88
CA ARG A 539 -28.37 -16.91 16.16
C ARG A 539 -27.63 -15.94 17.09
N ARG A 540 -27.02 -14.89 16.54
CA ARG A 540 -26.30 -13.86 17.31
C ARG A 540 -27.13 -12.60 17.59
N GLY A 541 -28.39 -12.55 17.19
CA GLY A 541 -29.27 -11.40 17.41
C GLY A 541 -28.84 -10.11 16.67
N LEU A 542 -28.03 -10.22 15.62
CA LEU A 542 -27.56 -9.07 14.84
C LEU A 542 -28.55 -8.71 13.72
N SER A 543 -28.54 -7.45 13.28
CA SER A 543 -29.41 -6.99 12.20
C SER A 543 -29.13 -7.72 10.88
N GLU A 544 -30.13 -8.45 10.38
CA GLU A 544 -29.97 -9.25 9.17
C GLU A 544 -29.72 -8.40 7.92
N SER A 545 -30.38 -7.24 7.80
CA SER A 545 -30.33 -6.40 6.61
C SER A 545 -28.92 -5.87 6.32
N ALA A 546 -28.24 -5.34 7.34
CA ALA A 546 -26.88 -4.82 7.22
C ALA A 546 -25.84 -5.94 7.01
N ALA A 547 -26.04 -7.10 7.65
CA ALA A 547 -25.14 -8.24 7.50
C ALA A 547 -25.28 -8.92 6.14
N ARG A 548 -26.48 -8.96 5.56
CA ARG A 548 -26.78 -9.60 4.27
C ARG A 548 -25.94 -9.02 3.15
N MET A 549 -25.84 -7.70 3.03
CA MET A 549 -25.00 -7.06 2.01
C MET A 549 -23.53 -7.51 2.13
N ARG A 550 -22.98 -7.55 3.34
CA ARG A 550 -21.60 -7.97 3.59
C ARG A 550 -21.38 -9.46 3.28
N ILE A 551 -22.35 -10.31 3.60
CA ILE A 551 -22.31 -11.75 3.28
C ILE A 551 -22.26 -11.94 1.76
N HIS A 552 -23.12 -11.25 1.01
CA HIS A 552 -23.13 -11.36 -0.45
C HIS A 552 -21.89 -10.74 -1.12
N GLN A 553 -21.36 -9.63 -0.59
CA GLN A 553 -20.08 -9.08 -1.04
C GLN A 553 -18.94 -10.08 -0.81
N ALA A 554 -18.88 -10.70 0.36
CA ALA A 554 -17.87 -11.72 0.64
C ALA A 554 -18.01 -12.94 -0.27
N SER A 555 -19.23 -13.45 -0.48
CA SER A 555 -19.47 -14.58 -1.38
C SER A 555 -19.11 -14.24 -2.83
N ALA A 556 -19.42 -13.03 -3.30
CA ALA A 556 -19.12 -12.63 -4.68
C ALA A 556 -17.62 -12.71 -5.01
N ILE A 557 -16.75 -12.38 -4.05
CA ILE A 557 -15.29 -12.51 -4.21
C ILE A 557 -14.90 -13.98 -4.46
N TYR A 558 -15.45 -14.91 -3.67
CA TYR A 558 -15.19 -16.35 -3.85
C TYR A 558 -15.76 -16.87 -5.17
N LEU A 559 -16.99 -16.48 -5.54
CA LEU A 559 -17.61 -16.92 -6.78
C LEU A 559 -16.87 -16.40 -8.01
N LEU A 560 -16.36 -15.16 -7.98
CA LEU A 560 -15.54 -14.62 -9.05
C LEU A 560 -14.21 -15.36 -9.17
N ALA A 561 -13.50 -15.56 -8.05
CA ALA A 561 -12.26 -16.33 -8.04
C ALA A 561 -12.48 -17.78 -8.51
N ALA A 562 -13.61 -18.39 -8.13
CA ALA A 562 -14.00 -19.73 -8.57
C ALA A 562 -14.12 -19.82 -10.09
N LEU A 563 -14.79 -18.85 -10.73
CA LEU A 563 -14.94 -18.80 -12.18
C LEU A 563 -13.60 -18.63 -12.89
N VAL A 564 -12.73 -17.75 -12.38
CA VAL A 564 -11.37 -17.56 -12.92
C VAL A 564 -10.60 -18.88 -12.91
N TYR A 565 -10.58 -19.58 -11.78
CA TYR A 565 -9.91 -20.87 -11.65
C TYR A 565 -10.49 -21.97 -12.53
N ALA A 566 -11.82 -22.03 -12.63
CA ALA A 566 -12.50 -23.05 -13.43
C ALA A 566 -12.30 -22.85 -14.94
N LEU A 567 -12.12 -21.61 -15.39
CA LEU A 567 -11.77 -21.28 -16.76
C LEU A 567 -10.28 -21.50 -17.05
N ALA A 568 -9.41 -21.24 -16.07
CA ALA A 568 -7.97 -21.46 -16.18
C ALA A 568 -7.55 -22.94 -16.08
N THR A 569 -8.48 -23.86 -15.82
CA THR A 569 -8.18 -25.30 -15.72
C THR A 569 -7.48 -25.80 -16.99
N ASN A 570 -6.48 -26.68 -16.82
CA ASN A 570 -5.54 -27.12 -17.86
C ASN A 570 -4.54 -26.07 -18.37
N GLY A 571 -4.58 -24.84 -17.86
CA GLY A 571 -3.55 -23.84 -18.11
C GLY A 571 -2.28 -24.11 -17.29
N THR A 572 -1.18 -23.48 -17.70
CA THR A 572 0.11 -23.61 -17.02
C THR A 572 0.21 -22.61 -15.87
N PRO A 573 0.41 -23.05 -14.62
CA PRO A 573 0.65 -22.15 -13.52
C PRO A 573 2.05 -21.53 -13.63
N SER A 574 2.18 -20.30 -13.14
CA SER A 574 3.46 -19.62 -13.03
C SER A 574 3.78 -19.36 -11.57
N SER A 575 5.05 -19.54 -11.22
CA SER A 575 5.58 -19.21 -9.89
C SER A 575 5.88 -17.71 -9.76
N THR A 576 5.98 -16.98 -10.88
CA THR A 576 6.18 -15.52 -10.94
C THR A 576 5.01 -14.83 -11.64
N LEU A 577 4.50 -13.74 -11.08
CA LEU A 577 3.28 -13.06 -11.55
C LEU A 577 2.05 -13.99 -11.55
N ALA A 578 1.94 -14.87 -10.55
CA ALA A 578 0.98 -15.96 -10.47
C ALA A 578 -0.48 -15.54 -10.76
N ALA A 579 -0.97 -14.46 -10.17
CA ALA A 579 -2.35 -14.01 -10.40
C ALA A 579 -2.55 -13.42 -11.79
N LEU A 580 -1.55 -12.72 -12.34
CA LEU A 580 -1.63 -12.20 -13.72
C LEU A 580 -1.59 -13.33 -14.73
N ASN A 581 -0.74 -14.34 -14.48
CA ASN A 581 -0.70 -15.56 -15.28
C ASN A 581 -2.03 -16.30 -15.21
N LEU A 582 -2.62 -16.47 -14.03
CA LEU A 582 -3.94 -17.08 -13.87
C LEU A 582 -5.03 -16.36 -14.70
N LEU A 583 -5.04 -15.02 -14.69
CA LEU A 583 -5.96 -14.23 -15.50
C LEU A 583 -5.68 -14.36 -17.00
N TRP A 584 -4.40 -14.47 -17.38
CA TRP A 584 -3.99 -14.68 -18.77
C TRP A 584 -4.41 -16.06 -19.27
N GLU A 585 -4.15 -17.12 -18.49
CA GLU A 585 -4.59 -18.49 -18.76
C GLU A 585 -6.12 -18.56 -18.85
N MET A 586 -6.86 -17.88 -17.96
CA MET A 586 -8.31 -17.76 -18.05
C MET A 586 -8.75 -17.18 -19.42
N LEU A 587 -8.10 -16.13 -19.91
CA LEU A 587 -8.42 -15.50 -21.20
C LEU A 587 -8.06 -16.39 -22.39
N LEU A 588 -6.87 -16.99 -22.40
CA LEU A 588 -6.44 -17.94 -23.45
C LEU A 588 -7.39 -19.13 -23.50
N ASN A 589 -7.82 -19.61 -22.33
CA ASN A 589 -8.66 -20.79 -22.21
C ASN A 589 -10.12 -20.54 -22.61
N MET A 590 -10.56 -19.29 -22.76
CA MET A 590 -11.85 -18.98 -23.39
C MET A 590 -11.98 -19.59 -24.80
N GLY A 591 -10.86 -19.92 -25.47
CA GLY A 591 -10.82 -20.65 -26.73
C GLY A 591 -11.32 -22.10 -26.68
N GLY A 592 -11.68 -22.63 -25.50
CA GLY A 592 -12.32 -23.93 -25.30
C GLY A 592 -11.45 -24.98 -24.60
N SER A 593 -10.30 -24.60 -24.03
CA SER A 593 -9.40 -25.57 -23.41
C SER A 593 -9.91 -26.15 -22.10
N TRP A 594 -10.75 -25.40 -21.39
CA TRP A 594 -11.44 -25.86 -20.18
C TRP A 594 -12.40 -27.04 -20.45
N MET A 595 -12.80 -27.28 -21.70
CA MET A 595 -13.83 -28.25 -22.07
C MET A 595 -13.38 -29.71 -21.87
N VAL A 596 -12.08 -29.99 -21.77
CA VAL A 596 -11.61 -31.35 -21.40
C VAL A 596 -11.65 -31.61 -19.89
N SER A 597 -12.29 -30.72 -19.11
CA SER A 597 -12.42 -30.86 -17.66
C SER A 597 -13.85 -30.56 -17.18
N PRO A 598 -14.35 -31.28 -16.15
CA PRO A 598 -15.63 -30.97 -15.52
C PRO A 598 -15.57 -29.77 -14.57
N ALA A 599 -14.44 -29.06 -14.44
CA ALA A 599 -14.25 -27.97 -13.49
C ALA A 599 -15.26 -26.82 -13.68
N LEU A 600 -15.38 -26.31 -14.91
CA LEU A 600 -16.29 -25.20 -15.24
C LEU A 600 -17.77 -25.55 -15.02
N PRO A 601 -18.33 -26.66 -15.54
CA PRO A 601 -19.74 -26.97 -15.30
C PRO A 601 -20.05 -27.19 -13.82
N LEU A 602 -19.17 -27.86 -13.07
CA LEU A 602 -19.37 -28.04 -11.63
C LEU A 602 -19.33 -26.70 -10.88
N THR A 603 -18.41 -25.81 -11.25
CA THR A 603 -18.30 -24.46 -10.68
C THR A 603 -19.54 -23.63 -11.01
N LEU A 604 -20.02 -23.63 -12.25
CA LEU A 604 -21.23 -22.92 -12.66
C LEU A 604 -22.47 -23.43 -11.93
N ALA A 605 -22.60 -24.74 -11.71
CA ALA A 605 -23.69 -25.31 -10.93
C ALA A 605 -23.71 -24.77 -9.48
N LEU A 606 -22.55 -24.73 -8.82
CA LEU A 606 -22.40 -24.21 -7.46
C LEU A 606 -22.60 -22.68 -7.40
N VAL A 607 -22.13 -21.93 -8.40
CA VAL A 607 -22.36 -20.49 -8.53
C VAL A 607 -23.87 -20.23 -8.74
N ALA A 608 -24.52 -20.97 -9.62
CA ALA A 608 -25.96 -20.87 -9.85
C ALA A 608 -26.75 -21.13 -8.55
N ALA A 609 -26.43 -22.20 -7.83
CA ALA A 609 -27.03 -22.49 -6.53
C ALA A 609 -26.82 -21.33 -5.54
N SER A 610 -25.61 -20.77 -5.47
CA SER A 610 -25.27 -19.66 -4.58
C SER A 610 -26.09 -18.40 -4.89
N VAL A 611 -26.18 -18.04 -6.17
CA VAL A 611 -26.92 -16.86 -6.65
C VAL A 611 -28.42 -17.06 -6.46
N LEU A 612 -28.96 -18.24 -6.74
CA LEU A 612 -30.38 -18.54 -6.51
C LEU A 612 -30.74 -18.51 -5.03
N VAL A 613 -29.92 -19.12 -4.15
CA VAL A 613 -30.11 -19.00 -2.69
C VAL A 613 -30.06 -17.54 -2.26
N ALA A 614 -29.14 -16.74 -2.80
CA ALA A 614 -29.09 -15.30 -2.54
C ALA A 614 -30.38 -14.59 -3.00
N ALA A 615 -30.94 -14.95 -4.16
CA ALA A 615 -32.19 -14.37 -4.66
C ALA A 615 -33.36 -14.53 -3.67
N PHE A 616 -33.47 -15.69 -3.02
CA PHE A 616 -34.49 -15.94 -1.99
C PHE A 616 -34.33 -15.07 -0.74
N GLN A 617 -33.14 -14.53 -0.49
CA GLN A 617 -32.86 -13.66 0.65
C GLN A 617 -33.23 -12.20 0.38
N TRP A 618 -33.34 -11.77 -0.87
CA TRP A 618 -33.72 -10.41 -1.24
C TRP A 618 -35.24 -10.28 -1.49
N LYS A 619 -35.76 -9.06 -1.61
CA LYS A 619 -37.18 -8.78 -1.90
C LYS A 619 -37.32 -7.86 -3.12
N GLY A 620 -38.46 -7.93 -3.80
CA GLY A 620 -38.82 -7.04 -4.90
C GLY A 620 -37.91 -7.18 -6.13
N THR A 621 -37.63 -6.07 -6.79
CA THR A 621 -36.88 -6.02 -8.06
C THR A 621 -35.47 -6.60 -7.96
N LEU A 622 -34.81 -6.44 -6.82
CA LEU A 622 -33.46 -6.97 -6.60
C LEU A 622 -33.47 -8.50 -6.51
N ALA A 623 -34.49 -9.11 -5.90
CA ALA A 623 -34.65 -10.57 -5.91
C ALA A 623 -34.87 -11.10 -7.33
N SER A 624 -35.69 -10.40 -8.13
CA SER A 624 -35.89 -10.71 -9.54
C SER A 624 -34.58 -10.63 -10.32
N LEU A 625 -33.80 -9.55 -10.15
CA LEU A 625 -32.54 -9.37 -10.87
C LEU A 625 -31.51 -10.47 -10.53
N VAL A 626 -31.35 -10.78 -9.25
CA VAL A 626 -30.44 -11.85 -8.80
C VAL A 626 -30.92 -13.22 -9.29
N ALA A 627 -32.23 -13.47 -9.31
CA ALA A 627 -32.79 -14.71 -9.85
C ALA A 627 -32.58 -14.84 -11.37
N THR A 628 -32.68 -13.75 -12.14
CA THR A 628 -32.37 -13.73 -13.57
C THR A 628 -30.91 -14.11 -13.82
N LEU A 629 -29.97 -13.51 -13.06
CA LEU A 629 -28.54 -13.85 -13.15
C LEU A 629 -28.31 -15.33 -12.82
N GLY A 630 -28.91 -15.83 -11.74
CA GLY A 630 -28.83 -17.25 -11.37
C GLY A 630 -29.35 -18.16 -12.48
N ALA A 631 -30.46 -17.81 -13.12
CA ALA A 631 -31.04 -18.56 -14.23
C ALA A 631 -30.15 -18.59 -15.47
N TRP A 632 -29.45 -17.48 -15.80
CA TRP A 632 -28.46 -17.48 -16.88
C TRP A 632 -27.29 -18.42 -16.58
N VAL A 633 -26.80 -18.45 -15.34
CA VAL A 633 -25.74 -19.38 -14.93
C VAL A 633 -26.22 -20.83 -14.98
N VAL A 634 -27.48 -21.13 -14.61
CA VAL A 634 -28.07 -22.46 -14.79
C VAL A 634 -28.07 -22.87 -16.26
N GLY A 635 -28.53 -22.01 -17.17
CA GLY A 635 -28.50 -22.29 -18.61
C GLY A 635 -27.08 -22.57 -19.12
N GLY A 636 -26.12 -21.74 -18.72
CA GLY A 636 -24.70 -21.94 -19.02
C GLY A 636 -24.14 -23.26 -18.46
N THR A 637 -24.61 -23.71 -17.30
CA THR A 637 -24.20 -24.98 -16.68
C THR A 637 -24.58 -26.18 -17.55
N PHE A 638 -25.80 -26.22 -18.09
CA PHE A 638 -26.26 -27.31 -18.97
C PHE A 638 -25.43 -27.38 -20.25
N VAL A 639 -25.22 -26.23 -20.89
CA VAL A 639 -24.41 -26.16 -22.12
C VAL A 639 -22.96 -26.55 -21.83
N ALA A 640 -22.33 -25.97 -20.80
CA ALA A 640 -20.96 -26.29 -20.42
C ALA A 640 -20.78 -27.77 -20.03
N SER A 641 -21.78 -28.39 -19.39
CA SER A 641 -21.73 -29.81 -19.02
C SER A 641 -21.72 -30.71 -20.25
N LEU A 642 -22.57 -30.42 -21.24
CA LEU A 642 -22.59 -31.20 -22.47
C LEU A 642 -21.33 -30.95 -23.31
N MET A 643 -20.88 -29.69 -23.40
CA MET A 643 -19.61 -29.35 -24.06
C MET A 643 -18.45 -30.13 -23.45
N ALA A 644 -18.37 -30.16 -22.11
CA ALA A 644 -17.32 -30.89 -21.43
C ALA A 644 -17.41 -32.41 -21.65
N PHE A 645 -18.62 -32.96 -21.55
CA PHE A 645 -18.86 -34.39 -21.80
C PHE A 645 -18.44 -34.81 -23.22
N LEU A 646 -18.83 -34.04 -24.23
CA LEU A 646 -18.49 -34.33 -25.63
C LEU A 646 -16.97 -34.19 -25.87
N SER A 647 -16.33 -33.15 -25.33
CA SER A 647 -14.88 -32.95 -25.44
C SER A 647 -14.08 -34.05 -24.74
N ILE A 648 -14.44 -34.43 -23.53
CA ILE A 648 -13.79 -35.52 -22.79
C ILE A 648 -13.94 -36.82 -23.57
N ARG A 649 -15.13 -37.14 -24.06
CA ARG A 649 -15.36 -38.33 -24.89
C ARG A 649 -14.52 -38.31 -26.17
N ALA A 650 -14.45 -37.17 -26.85
CA ALA A 650 -13.67 -37.01 -28.07
C ALA A 650 -12.16 -37.18 -27.81
N SER A 651 -11.64 -36.66 -26.69
CA SER A 651 -10.22 -36.81 -26.31
C SER A 651 -9.79 -38.25 -26.04
N LEU A 652 -10.74 -39.16 -25.78
CA LEU A 652 -10.46 -40.59 -25.60
C LEU A 652 -10.33 -41.35 -26.93
N VAL A 653 -10.78 -40.77 -28.05
CA VAL A 653 -10.95 -41.48 -29.34
C VAL A 653 -10.25 -40.78 -30.52
N GLY A 654 -9.96 -39.48 -30.42
CA GLY A 654 -9.40 -38.72 -31.55
C GLY A 654 -8.85 -37.32 -31.20
N PRO A 655 -8.52 -36.49 -32.21
CA PRO A 655 -7.90 -35.19 -32.01
C PRO A 655 -8.84 -34.20 -31.32
N TRP A 656 -8.24 -33.31 -30.54
CA TRP A 656 -8.97 -32.36 -29.72
C TRP A 656 -9.76 -31.34 -30.56
N LEU A 657 -11.08 -31.33 -30.39
CA LEU A 657 -11.96 -30.42 -31.12
C LEU A 657 -12.03 -29.07 -30.39
N ARG A 658 -11.69 -27.98 -31.10
CA ARG A 658 -11.85 -26.60 -30.62
C ARG A 658 -13.32 -26.16 -30.65
N TYR A 659 -13.64 -25.06 -29.95
CA TYR A 659 -15.01 -24.55 -29.77
C TYR A 659 -15.80 -24.44 -31.08
N GLY A 660 -15.20 -23.87 -32.13
CA GLY A 660 -15.84 -23.73 -33.44
C GLY A 660 -16.18 -25.07 -34.08
N ALA A 661 -15.27 -26.04 -34.06
CA ALA A 661 -15.50 -27.37 -34.62
C ALA A 661 -16.57 -28.15 -33.82
N LEU A 662 -16.55 -28.06 -32.49
CA LEU A 662 -17.59 -28.67 -31.65
C LEU A 662 -18.96 -28.05 -31.86
N PHE A 663 -19.02 -26.73 -32.00
CA PHE A 663 -20.28 -26.04 -32.26
C PHE A 663 -20.84 -26.38 -33.65
N ILE A 664 -20.00 -26.49 -34.67
CA ILE A 664 -20.42 -26.89 -36.02
C ILE A 664 -20.90 -28.34 -36.03
N LEU A 665 -20.16 -29.26 -35.40
CA LEU A 665 -20.47 -30.70 -35.45
C LEU A 665 -21.61 -31.11 -34.50
N HIS A 666 -21.74 -30.46 -33.34
CA HIS A 666 -22.66 -30.86 -32.27
C HIS A 666 -23.60 -29.73 -31.82
N GLY A 667 -23.74 -28.65 -32.60
CA GLY A 667 -24.56 -27.48 -32.25
C GLY A 667 -26.02 -27.82 -31.93
N ALA A 668 -26.60 -28.82 -32.60
CA ALA A 668 -27.95 -29.32 -32.31
C ALA A 668 -28.05 -29.97 -30.92
N ALA A 669 -27.04 -30.74 -30.51
CA ALA A 669 -26.98 -31.34 -29.18
C ALA A 669 -26.81 -30.25 -28.10
N LEU A 670 -25.97 -29.24 -28.36
CA LEU A 670 -25.76 -28.11 -27.45
C LEU A 670 -27.04 -27.26 -27.28
N SER A 671 -27.77 -27.03 -28.37
CA SER A 671 -29.10 -26.40 -28.31
C SER A 671 -30.07 -27.26 -27.51
N LEU A 672 -30.10 -28.58 -27.71
CA LEU A 672 -30.95 -29.48 -26.92
C LEU A 672 -30.64 -29.39 -25.42
N ALA A 673 -29.37 -29.36 -25.02
CA ALA A 673 -28.99 -29.17 -23.61
C ALA A 673 -29.46 -27.80 -23.07
N ALA A 674 -29.33 -26.73 -23.85
CA ALA A 674 -29.87 -25.42 -23.48
C ALA A 674 -31.40 -25.47 -23.30
N SER A 675 -32.11 -26.16 -24.19
CA SER A 675 -33.56 -26.36 -24.13
C SER A 675 -34.03 -27.17 -22.93
N VAL A 676 -33.26 -28.19 -22.52
CA VAL A 676 -33.49 -28.91 -21.25
C VAL A 676 -33.30 -27.95 -20.06
N GLY A 677 -32.30 -27.07 -20.11
CA GLY A 677 -32.13 -26.00 -19.12
C GLY A 677 -33.32 -25.04 -19.05
N VAL A 678 -33.87 -24.64 -20.21
CA VAL A 678 -35.10 -23.82 -20.29
C VAL A 678 -36.30 -24.54 -19.66
N LEU A 679 -36.47 -25.84 -19.92
CA LEU A 679 -37.52 -26.65 -19.30
C LEU A 679 -37.34 -26.74 -17.78
N ALA A 680 -36.11 -26.95 -17.30
CA ALA A 680 -35.80 -26.98 -15.86
C ALA A 680 -36.11 -25.63 -15.19
N LEU A 681 -35.73 -24.51 -15.82
CA LEU A 681 -36.06 -23.17 -15.33
C LEU A 681 -37.57 -22.91 -15.33
N HIS A 682 -38.30 -23.41 -16.33
CA HIS A 682 -39.75 -23.31 -16.38
C HIS A 682 -40.42 -24.10 -15.25
N ALA A 683 -40.02 -25.34 -15.01
CA ALA A 683 -40.52 -26.15 -13.89
C ALA A 683 -40.20 -25.50 -12.53
N ALA A 684 -38.99 -24.99 -12.36
CA ALA A 684 -38.59 -24.25 -11.17
C ALA A 684 -39.41 -22.97 -10.98
N GLN A 685 -39.66 -22.22 -12.05
CA GLN A 685 -40.48 -21.01 -12.01
C GLN A 685 -41.91 -21.32 -11.57
N GLU A 686 -42.52 -22.39 -12.08
CA GLU A 686 -43.88 -22.80 -11.69
C GLU A 686 -43.96 -23.19 -10.21
N TRP A 687 -42.96 -23.92 -9.72
CA TRP A 687 -42.87 -24.30 -8.32
C TRP A 687 -42.69 -23.10 -7.39
N VAL A 688 -41.85 -22.14 -7.78
CA VAL A 688 -41.52 -20.95 -6.97
C VAL A 688 -42.62 -19.88 -7.02
N ARG A 689 -43.40 -19.81 -8.11
CA ARG A 689 -44.42 -18.77 -8.35
C ARG A 689 -45.41 -18.61 -7.20
N ARG A 690 -45.82 -19.72 -6.58
CA ARG A 690 -46.78 -19.71 -5.45
C ARG A 690 -46.15 -19.20 -4.14
N ARG A 691 -44.84 -19.38 -3.96
CA ARG A 691 -44.13 -19.07 -2.70
C ARG A 691 -43.44 -17.71 -2.74
N ARG A 692 -42.83 -17.34 -3.86
CA ARG A 692 -42.03 -16.12 -4.05
C ARG A 692 -42.20 -15.56 -5.47
N PRO A 693 -43.24 -14.73 -5.71
CA PRO A 693 -43.53 -14.20 -7.03
C PRO A 693 -42.37 -13.35 -7.59
N ASP A 694 -41.66 -12.60 -6.75
CA ASP A 694 -40.50 -11.79 -7.14
C ASP A 694 -39.38 -12.63 -7.78
N VAL A 695 -39.06 -13.80 -7.22
CA VAL A 695 -38.02 -14.70 -7.73
C VAL A 695 -38.51 -15.41 -8.99
N ALA A 696 -39.78 -15.82 -9.02
CA ALA A 696 -40.40 -16.41 -10.20
C ALA A 696 -40.41 -15.44 -11.40
N GLY A 697 -40.55 -14.13 -11.14
CA GLY A 697 -40.37 -13.08 -12.14
C GLY A 697 -38.98 -13.14 -12.78
N GLY A 698 -37.92 -13.18 -11.98
CA GLY A 698 -36.54 -13.29 -12.49
C GLY A 698 -36.25 -14.58 -13.25
N LEU A 699 -36.74 -15.72 -12.74
CA LEU A 699 -36.63 -17.01 -13.45
C LEU A 699 -37.34 -16.98 -14.82
N SER A 700 -38.46 -16.26 -14.94
CA SER A 700 -39.15 -16.10 -16.23
C SER A 700 -38.31 -15.33 -17.25
N TRP A 701 -37.59 -14.28 -16.83
CA TRP A 701 -36.66 -13.56 -17.71
C TRP A 701 -35.49 -14.45 -18.13
N GLY A 702 -34.91 -15.22 -17.21
CA GLY A 702 -33.82 -16.15 -17.53
C GLY A 702 -34.24 -17.23 -18.52
N ARG A 703 -35.43 -17.83 -18.33
CA ARG A 703 -36.05 -18.77 -19.27
C ARG A 703 -36.22 -18.14 -20.64
N ASP A 704 -36.73 -16.91 -20.70
CA ASP A 704 -37.00 -16.23 -21.97
C ASP A 704 -35.72 -15.85 -22.71
N THR A 705 -34.65 -15.47 -22.00
CA THR A 705 -33.31 -15.37 -22.59
C THR A 705 -32.84 -16.72 -23.12
N GLY A 706 -33.10 -17.80 -22.39
CA GLY A 706 -32.77 -19.16 -22.82
C GLY A 706 -33.47 -19.58 -24.12
N PHE A 707 -34.72 -19.16 -24.35
CA PHE A 707 -35.41 -19.33 -25.64
C PHE A 707 -34.62 -18.67 -26.78
N VAL A 708 -34.25 -17.40 -26.61
CA VAL A 708 -33.50 -16.63 -27.61
C VAL A 708 -32.14 -17.26 -27.88
N VAL A 709 -31.38 -17.60 -26.85
CA VAL A 709 -30.03 -18.20 -26.98
C VAL A 709 -30.11 -19.56 -27.67
N SER A 710 -31.04 -20.43 -27.27
CA SER A 710 -31.20 -21.76 -27.88
C SER A 710 -31.63 -21.67 -29.35
N GLY A 711 -32.47 -20.68 -29.69
CA GLY A 711 -32.86 -20.37 -31.08
C GLY A 711 -31.69 -19.81 -31.91
N LEU A 712 -30.88 -18.90 -31.34
CA LEU A 712 -29.66 -18.40 -32.00
C LEU A 712 -28.66 -19.51 -32.26
N MET A 713 -28.51 -20.47 -31.34
CA MET A 713 -27.63 -21.63 -31.54
C MET A 713 -28.07 -22.49 -32.73
N LEU A 714 -29.38 -22.73 -32.87
CA LEU A 714 -29.94 -23.47 -34.00
C LEU A 714 -29.84 -22.68 -35.31
N ALA A 715 -30.06 -21.38 -35.28
CA ALA A 715 -29.90 -20.52 -36.45
C ALA A 715 -28.45 -20.49 -36.93
N ALA A 716 -27.49 -20.37 -36.01
CA ALA A 716 -26.07 -20.42 -36.33
C ALA A 716 -25.65 -21.78 -36.93
N LEU A 717 -26.22 -22.89 -36.45
CA LEU A 717 -26.03 -24.21 -37.05
C LEU A 717 -26.61 -24.27 -38.47
N ALA A 718 -27.84 -23.76 -38.67
CA ALA A 718 -28.52 -23.78 -39.97
C ALA A 718 -27.78 -22.96 -41.04
N VAL A 719 -27.17 -21.83 -40.66
CA VAL A 719 -26.36 -20.98 -41.54
C VAL A 719 -24.98 -21.59 -41.83
N GLY A 720 -24.44 -22.39 -40.90
CA GLY A 720 -23.11 -23.00 -41.02
C GLY A 720 -22.98 -24.08 -42.10
N GLY A 721 -24.09 -24.59 -42.66
CA GLY A 721 -24.10 -25.49 -43.84
C GLY A 721 -23.49 -26.88 -43.67
N ALA A 722 -23.00 -27.25 -42.48
CA ALA A 722 -22.26 -28.49 -42.21
C ALA A 722 -22.94 -29.38 -41.15
N ALA A 723 -24.28 -29.39 -41.11
CA ALA A 723 -25.03 -30.22 -40.17
C ALA A 723 -25.13 -31.67 -40.68
N SER A 724 -24.80 -32.64 -39.82
CA SER A 724 -24.86 -34.06 -40.11
C SER A 724 -26.30 -34.62 -40.02
N ASP A 725 -26.59 -35.74 -40.67
CA ASP A 725 -27.91 -36.40 -40.60
C ASP A 725 -28.38 -36.70 -39.16
N GLY A 726 -27.43 -36.95 -38.24
CA GLY A 726 -27.70 -37.15 -36.82
C GLY A 726 -28.07 -35.87 -36.04
N ALA A 727 -27.87 -34.68 -36.62
CA ALA A 727 -28.19 -33.40 -35.99
C ALA A 727 -29.68 -33.04 -36.07
N LEU A 728 -30.41 -33.51 -37.10
CA LEU A 728 -31.82 -33.23 -37.31
C LEU A 728 -32.72 -33.72 -36.14
N PRO A 729 -32.66 -35.00 -35.69
CA PRO A 729 -33.51 -35.46 -34.59
C PRO A 729 -33.24 -34.67 -33.30
N LEU A 730 -31.99 -34.27 -33.04
CA LEU A 730 -31.62 -33.45 -31.88
C LEU A 730 -32.14 -32.01 -32.00
N ALA A 731 -32.08 -31.42 -33.19
CA ALA A 731 -32.62 -30.08 -33.45
C ALA A 731 -34.15 -30.06 -33.34
N ILE A 732 -34.84 -31.07 -33.89
CA ILE A 732 -36.29 -31.24 -33.76
C ILE A 732 -36.67 -31.45 -32.30
N ALA A 733 -35.94 -32.29 -31.55
CA ALA A 733 -36.17 -32.47 -30.12
C ALA A 733 -35.97 -31.16 -29.34
N SER A 734 -34.93 -30.39 -29.66
CA SER A 734 -34.65 -29.09 -29.04
C SER A 734 -35.80 -28.12 -29.27
N ILE A 735 -36.20 -27.94 -30.54
CA ILE A 735 -37.30 -27.04 -30.91
C ILE A 735 -38.62 -27.51 -30.32
N GLY A 736 -38.88 -28.82 -30.31
CA GLY A 736 -40.06 -29.42 -29.70
C GLY A 736 -40.18 -29.06 -28.23
N ILE A 737 -39.10 -29.23 -27.44
CA ILE A 737 -39.08 -28.82 -26.04
C ILE A 737 -39.35 -27.32 -25.90
N LEU A 738 -38.67 -26.46 -26.67
CA LEU A 738 -38.84 -25.02 -26.57
C LEU A 738 -40.27 -24.57 -26.94
N VAL A 739 -40.86 -25.15 -28.00
CA VAL A 739 -42.23 -24.87 -28.44
C VAL A 739 -43.25 -25.34 -27.41
N LEU A 740 -43.07 -26.53 -26.83
CA LEU A 740 -43.96 -27.02 -25.77
C LEU A 740 -43.95 -26.09 -24.55
N VAL A 741 -42.76 -25.69 -24.10
CA VAL A 741 -42.64 -24.76 -22.97
C VAL A 741 -43.22 -23.39 -23.33
N ALA A 742 -42.95 -22.86 -24.52
CA ALA A 742 -43.46 -21.57 -24.97
C ALA A 742 -44.99 -21.55 -25.15
N LEU A 743 -45.58 -22.63 -25.66
CA LEU A 743 -47.03 -22.79 -25.80
C LEU A 743 -47.70 -22.89 -24.42
N HIS A 744 -47.14 -23.69 -23.51
CA HIS A 744 -47.59 -23.76 -22.13
C HIS A 744 -47.54 -22.38 -21.44
N CYS A 745 -46.48 -21.60 -21.69
CA CYS A 745 -46.37 -20.22 -21.19
C CYS A 745 -47.38 -19.26 -21.84
N ALA A 746 -47.59 -19.35 -23.16
CA ALA A 746 -48.57 -18.52 -23.87
C ALA A 746 -49.99 -18.76 -23.33
N TRP A 747 -50.32 -20.01 -23.01
CA TRP A 747 -51.62 -20.41 -22.51
C TRP A 747 -51.82 -20.02 -21.04
N ILE A 748 -50.85 -20.32 -20.17
CA ILE A 748 -50.98 -20.07 -18.71
C ILE A 748 -50.69 -18.62 -18.33
N GLN A 749 -49.72 -17.98 -18.97
CA GLN A 749 -49.25 -16.63 -18.61
C GLN A 749 -49.88 -15.55 -19.50
N HIS A 750 -50.70 -15.91 -20.49
CA HIS A 750 -51.38 -15.01 -21.42
C HIS A 750 -50.46 -13.95 -22.04
N THR A 751 -49.28 -14.36 -22.50
CA THR A 751 -48.25 -13.46 -23.02
C THR A 751 -48.00 -13.69 -24.51
N GLY A 752 -48.13 -12.63 -25.31
CA GLY A 752 -47.91 -12.69 -26.77
C GLY A 752 -46.46 -12.94 -27.19
N ARG A 753 -45.48 -12.66 -26.32
CA ARG A 753 -44.03 -12.85 -26.63
C ARG A 753 -43.65 -14.30 -26.96
N HIS A 754 -44.25 -15.28 -26.27
CA HIS A 754 -43.96 -16.70 -26.50
C HIS A 754 -44.60 -17.21 -27.79
N VAL A 755 -45.71 -16.59 -28.23
CA VAL A 755 -46.35 -16.89 -29.52
C VAL A 755 -45.42 -16.50 -30.67
N TYR A 756 -44.81 -15.31 -30.60
CA TYR A 756 -43.80 -14.91 -31.58
C TYR A 756 -42.60 -15.86 -31.59
N PHE A 757 -42.15 -16.35 -30.43
CA PHE A 757 -41.07 -17.34 -30.37
C PHE A 757 -41.46 -18.66 -31.05
N VAL A 758 -42.64 -19.23 -30.75
CA VAL A 758 -43.14 -20.47 -31.39
C VAL A 758 -43.19 -20.30 -32.90
N GLN A 759 -43.67 -19.15 -33.37
CA GLN A 759 -43.78 -18.83 -34.78
C GLN A 759 -42.41 -18.73 -35.48
N THR A 760 -41.45 -18.04 -34.88
CA THR A 760 -40.07 -17.98 -35.38
C THR A 760 -39.42 -19.36 -35.36
N ALA A 761 -39.68 -20.19 -34.36
CA ALA A 761 -39.16 -21.55 -34.27
C ALA A 761 -39.70 -22.43 -35.40
N VAL A 762 -40.99 -22.35 -35.76
CA VAL A 762 -41.57 -23.11 -36.89
C VAL A 762 -40.94 -22.70 -38.22
N VAL A 763 -40.73 -21.40 -38.45
CA VAL A 763 -40.00 -20.92 -39.64
C VAL A 763 -38.55 -21.41 -39.64
N GLY A 764 -37.89 -21.45 -38.48
CA GLY A 764 -36.53 -22.00 -38.32
C GLY A 764 -36.43 -23.50 -38.59
N VAL A 765 -37.41 -24.31 -38.16
CA VAL A 765 -37.49 -25.75 -38.49
C VAL A 765 -37.58 -25.92 -40.01
N TYR A 766 -38.44 -25.14 -40.66
CA TYR A 766 -38.61 -25.19 -42.10
C TYR A 766 -37.31 -24.88 -42.83
N ALA A 767 -36.62 -23.80 -42.43
CA ALA A 767 -35.32 -23.43 -42.97
C ALA A 767 -34.28 -24.55 -42.82
N LEU A 768 -34.24 -25.20 -41.65
CA LEU A 768 -33.32 -26.29 -41.36
C LEU A 768 -33.61 -27.54 -42.21
N VAL A 769 -34.88 -27.95 -42.30
CA VAL A 769 -35.31 -29.12 -43.10
C VAL A 769 -35.03 -28.88 -44.58
N ARG A 770 -35.31 -27.66 -45.07
CA ARG A 770 -35.03 -27.29 -46.46
C ARG A 770 -33.53 -27.36 -46.77
N ASN A 771 -32.69 -26.78 -45.92
CA ASN A 771 -31.25 -26.74 -46.16
C ASN A 771 -30.62 -28.15 -46.14
N LEU A 772 -31.14 -29.06 -45.31
CA LEU A 772 -30.60 -30.41 -45.14
C LEU A 772 -31.08 -31.43 -46.19
N TYR A 773 -32.37 -31.46 -46.51
CA TYR A 773 -32.95 -32.54 -47.34
C TYR A 773 -33.33 -32.11 -48.74
N ALA A 774 -33.44 -30.81 -48.99
CA ALA A 774 -34.03 -30.34 -50.21
C ALA A 774 -33.52 -28.94 -50.62
N PRO A 775 -32.19 -28.78 -50.80
CA PRO A 775 -31.58 -27.51 -51.20
C PRO A 775 -32.10 -27.02 -52.57
N GLY A 776 -32.68 -27.91 -53.39
CA GLY A 776 -33.28 -27.60 -54.69
C GLY A 776 -34.81 -27.49 -54.73
N LEU A 777 -35.51 -27.33 -53.58
CA LEU A 777 -36.97 -27.12 -53.57
C LEU A 777 -37.34 -25.85 -54.34
N ARG A 778 -38.24 -26.00 -55.32
CA ARG A 778 -38.82 -24.88 -56.09
C ARG A 778 -39.58 -23.93 -55.17
N ALA A 779 -39.51 -22.63 -55.48
CA ALA A 779 -40.18 -21.56 -54.73
C ALA A 779 -41.69 -21.78 -54.47
N GLU A 780 -42.35 -22.58 -55.32
CA GLU A 780 -43.75 -22.97 -55.16
C GLU A 780 -44.02 -23.73 -53.84
N HIS A 781 -43.12 -24.62 -53.43
CA HIS A 781 -43.27 -25.41 -52.20
C HIS A 781 -43.12 -24.54 -50.94
N ASP A 782 -42.32 -23.47 -51.03
CA ASP A 782 -42.20 -22.47 -49.96
C ASP A 782 -43.46 -21.66 -49.79
N ALA A 783 -44.09 -21.27 -50.91
CA ALA A 783 -45.35 -20.56 -50.91
C ALA A 783 -46.47 -21.45 -50.32
N PHE A 784 -46.50 -22.74 -50.65
CA PHE A 784 -47.45 -23.68 -50.05
C PHE A 784 -47.24 -23.84 -48.54
N PHE A 785 -45.99 -23.99 -48.07
CA PHE A 785 -45.71 -24.06 -46.64
C PHE A 785 -46.13 -22.78 -45.91
N ALA A 786 -45.80 -21.61 -46.47
CA ALA A 786 -46.19 -20.32 -45.92
C ALA A 786 -47.73 -20.16 -45.84
N LEU A 787 -48.46 -20.63 -46.84
CA LEU A 787 -49.92 -20.57 -46.90
C LEU A 787 -50.56 -21.53 -45.88
N VAL A 788 -50.09 -22.77 -45.81
CA VAL A 788 -50.55 -23.76 -44.81
C VAL A 788 -50.28 -23.26 -43.39
N LEU A 789 -49.09 -22.72 -43.14
CA LEU A 789 -48.73 -22.11 -41.84
C LEU A 789 -49.62 -20.89 -41.54
N GLY A 790 -49.89 -20.04 -42.52
CA GLY A 790 -50.82 -18.92 -42.42
C GLY A 790 -52.24 -19.36 -42.04
N PHE A 791 -52.73 -20.45 -42.64
CA PHE A 791 -54.06 -21.00 -42.35
C PHE A 791 -54.14 -21.60 -40.94
N ILE A 792 -53.13 -22.34 -40.52
CA ILE A 792 -53.01 -22.87 -39.15
C ILE A 792 -53.00 -21.71 -38.14
N LEU A 793 -52.27 -20.63 -38.42
CA LEU A 793 -52.23 -19.44 -37.58
C LEU A 793 -53.60 -18.77 -37.45
N VAL A 794 -54.36 -18.66 -38.53
CA VAL A 794 -55.75 -18.17 -38.47
C VAL A 794 -56.61 -19.08 -37.60
N GLY A 795 -56.49 -20.40 -37.72
CA GLY A 795 -57.17 -21.34 -36.82
C GLY A 795 -56.84 -21.12 -35.34
N VAL A 796 -55.55 -20.92 -35.01
CA VAL A 796 -55.09 -20.61 -33.65
C VAL A 796 -55.61 -19.24 -33.18
N THR A 797 -55.70 -18.22 -34.05
CA THR A 797 -56.26 -16.92 -33.68
C THR A 797 -57.72 -17.03 -33.25
N VAL A 798 -58.51 -17.84 -33.98
CA VAL A 798 -59.94 -18.07 -33.68
C VAL A 798 -60.09 -18.84 -32.38
N LEU A 799 -59.25 -19.85 -32.15
CA LEU A 799 -59.25 -20.62 -30.91
C LEU A 799 -58.87 -19.76 -29.70
N ALA A 800 -57.81 -18.95 -29.82
CA ALA A 800 -57.37 -18.03 -28.77
C ALA A 800 -58.43 -16.96 -28.44
N ARG A 801 -59.11 -16.44 -29.46
CA ARG A 801 -60.24 -15.50 -29.30
C ARG A 801 -61.42 -16.14 -28.56
N ARG A 802 -61.74 -17.41 -28.88
CA ARG A 802 -62.79 -18.18 -28.18
C ARG A 802 -62.41 -18.51 -26.74
N ALA A 803 -61.13 -18.74 -26.46
CA ALA A 803 -60.59 -18.96 -25.13
C ALA A 803 -60.37 -17.66 -24.32
N GLY A 804 -60.65 -16.48 -24.88
CA GLY A 804 -60.51 -15.19 -24.20
C GLY A 804 -59.08 -14.68 -24.03
N VAL A 805 -58.09 -15.26 -24.73
CA VAL A 805 -56.66 -14.91 -24.57
C VAL A 805 -56.24 -13.85 -25.58
N GLN A 806 -56.62 -12.60 -25.32
CA GLN A 806 -56.38 -11.47 -26.24
C GLN A 806 -54.91 -11.23 -26.63
N PRO A 807 -53.90 -11.39 -25.75
CA PRO A 807 -52.50 -11.21 -26.14
C PRO A 807 -52.00 -12.23 -27.16
N VAL A 808 -52.56 -13.45 -27.16
CA VAL A 808 -52.23 -14.52 -28.12
C VAL A 808 -52.91 -14.24 -29.46
N GLU A 809 -54.18 -13.81 -29.44
CA GLU A 809 -54.90 -13.36 -30.64
C GLU A 809 -54.18 -12.20 -31.35
N ALA A 810 -53.78 -11.17 -30.58
CA ALA A 810 -53.11 -10.00 -31.14
C ALA A 810 -51.74 -10.34 -31.72
N ALA A 811 -50.97 -11.22 -31.07
CA ALA A 811 -49.66 -11.65 -31.54
C ALA A 811 -49.75 -12.52 -32.80
N THR A 812 -50.65 -13.50 -32.81
CA THR A 812 -50.88 -14.36 -33.98
C THR A 812 -51.38 -13.56 -35.19
N ARG A 813 -52.27 -12.58 -34.99
CA ARG A 813 -52.73 -11.67 -36.05
C ARG A 813 -51.62 -10.79 -36.62
N ARG A 814 -50.76 -10.23 -35.77
CA ARG A 814 -49.62 -9.39 -36.20
C ARG A 814 -48.58 -10.19 -36.98
N PHE A 815 -48.31 -11.42 -36.56
CA PHE A 815 -47.35 -12.27 -37.24
C PHE A 815 -47.87 -12.83 -38.56
N ALA A 816 -49.14 -13.21 -38.65
CA ALA A 816 -49.74 -13.60 -39.93
C ALA A 816 -49.58 -12.51 -41.02
N ALA A 817 -49.55 -11.23 -40.61
CA ALA A 817 -49.26 -10.11 -41.50
C ALA A 817 -47.77 -9.93 -41.85
N LEU A 818 -46.84 -10.46 -41.03
CA LEU A 818 -45.38 -10.34 -41.22
C LEU A 818 -44.73 -11.62 -41.77
N LEU A 819 -45.46 -12.74 -41.81
CA LEU A 819 -45.00 -14.05 -42.27
C LEU A 819 -44.41 -14.04 -43.70
N PRO A 820 -44.98 -13.31 -44.69
CA PRO A 820 -44.38 -13.19 -46.03
C PRO A 820 -42.99 -12.54 -46.00
N VAL A 821 -42.78 -11.53 -45.15
CA VAL A 821 -41.49 -10.84 -44.97
C VAL A 821 -40.48 -11.77 -44.29
N GLY A 822 -40.92 -12.52 -43.28
CA GLY A 822 -40.08 -13.50 -42.58
C GLY A 822 -39.62 -14.65 -43.50
N MET A 823 -40.50 -15.15 -44.36
CA MET A 823 -40.13 -16.14 -45.37
C MET A 823 -39.13 -15.56 -46.37
N ALA A 824 -39.37 -14.35 -46.88
CA ALA A 824 -38.46 -13.68 -47.82
C ALA A 824 -37.02 -13.53 -47.30
N LEU A 825 -36.83 -13.36 -45.98
CA LEU A 825 -35.50 -13.23 -45.36
C LEU A 825 -34.76 -14.56 -45.16
N VAL A 826 -35.46 -15.69 -45.18
CA VAL A 826 -34.92 -17.04 -44.90
C VAL A 826 -34.57 -17.79 -46.19
N LEU A 827 -35.08 -17.33 -47.34
CA LEU A 827 -34.81 -17.91 -48.65
C LEU A 827 -33.40 -17.50 -49.14
N PRO A 828 -32.56 -18.45 -49.61
CA PRO A 828 -31.32 -18.09 -50.31
C PRO A 828 -31.65 -17.25 -51.56
N GLY A 829 -30.72 -16.35 -51.93
CA GLY A 829 -30.91 -15.23 -52.89
C GLY A 829 -31.31 -15.56 -54.33
N GLU A 830 -31.80 -16.76 -54.60
CA GLU A 830 -32.44 -17.15 -55.86
C GLU A 830 -33.96 -16.90 -55.87
N ALA A 831 -34.57 -16.55 -54.72
CA ALA A 831 -35.92 -16.05 -54.68
C ALA A 831 -35.96 -14.59 -55.15
N THR A 832 -36.34 -14.37 -56.40
CA THR A 832 -36.56 -13.02 -56.97
C THR A 832 -37.52 -12.23 -56.07
N GLN A 833 -37.26 -10.93 -55.89
CA GLN A 833 -38.10 -10.01 -55.10
C GLN A 833 -39.60 -10.04 -55.51
N GLU A 834 -39.89 -10.52 -56.73
CA GLU A 834 -41.22 -10.74 -57.29
C GLU A 834 -42.01 -11.87 -56.59
N ALA A 835 -41.36 -12.97 -56.18
CA ALA A 835 -42.05 -14.07 -55.48
C ALA A 835 -42.50 -13.67 -54.06
N ALA A 836 -41.71 -12.83 -53.38
CA ALA A 836 -42.06 -12.26 -52.07
C ALA A 836 -43.21 -11.23 -52.18
N LEU A 837 -43.26 -10.46 -53.27
CA LEU A 837 -44.37 -9.54 -53.58
C LEU A 837 -45.67 -10.30 -53.94
N LEU A 838 -45.57 -11.42 -54.66
CA LEU A 838 -46.72 -12.26 -55.01
C LEU A 838 -47.33 -12.98 -53.81
N ALA A 839 -46.52 -13.46 -52.86
CA ALA A 839 -47.02 -14.02 -51.59
C ALA A 839 -47.63 -12.96 -50.65
N GLY A 840 -47.28 -11.67 -50.84
CA GLY A 840 -47.84 -10.54 -50.10
C GLY A 840 -49.17 -9.99 -50.63
N ALA A 841 -49.63 -10.44 -51.80
CA ALA A 841 -50.85 -9.94 -52.43
C ALA A 841 -52.06 -10.86 -52.20
N PRO A 842 -52.97 -10.48 -51.29
CA PRO A 842 -54.38 -10.49 -51.66
C PRO A 842 -55.00 -9.13 -51.33
N ASP A 843 -54.74 -8.16 -52.21
CA ASP A 843 -55.07 -6.74 -52.01
C ASP A 843 -56.58 -6.40 -52.17
N SER A 844 -57.46 -7.40 -52.18
CA SER A 844 -58.92 -7.23 -52.28
C SER A 844 -59.70 -7.59 -51.01
N CYS A 845 -59.13 -8.43 -50.12
CA CYS A 845 -59.84 -8.91 -48.92
C CYS A 845 -59.47 -8.10 -47.66
N THR A 846 -58.19 -7.72 -47.51
CA THR A 846 -57.68 -6.90 -46.39
C THR A 846 -58.19 -5.47 -46.41
N ARG A 847 -58.39 -4.83 -47.57
CA ARG A 847 -59.03 -3.50 -47.67
C ARG A 847 -60.49 -3.50 -47.21
N ARG A 848 -61.19 -4.64 -47.37
CA ARG A 848 -62.60 -4.80 -46.93
C ARG A 848 -62.69 -5.06 -45.42
N TRP A 849 -61.69 -5.75 -44.85
CA TRP A 849 -61.56 -5.95 -43.41
C TRP A 849 -61.09 -4.69 -42.66
N ALA A 850 -60.16 -3.91 -43.22
CA ALA A 850 -59.69 -2.64 -42.65
C ALA A 850 -60.78 -1.56 -42.56
N ARG A 851 -61.72 -1.52 -43.54
CA ARG A 851 -62.91 -0.65 -43.48
C ARG A 851 -63.91 -1.07 -42.41
N TRP A 852 -64.01 -2.36 -42.09
CA TRP A 852 -64.88 -2.86 -41.03
C TRP A 852 -64.32 -2.58 -39.62
N SER A 853 -62.99 -2.62 -39.45
CA SER A 853 -62.35 -2.25 -38.17
C SER A 853 -62.33 -0.75 -37.89
N ALA A 854 -62.30 0.10 -38.92
CA ALA A 854 -62.33 1.57 -38.76
C ALA A 854 -63.72 2.11 -38.34
N ALA A 855 -64.79 1.35 -38.54
CA ALA A 855 -66.16 1.74 -38.15
C ALA A 855 -66.52 1.38 -36.69
N GLY A 856 -65.66 0.64 -35.96
CA GLY A 856 -65.93 0.17 -34.59
C GLY A 856 -65.16 0.90 -33.47
N CYS A 857 -64.31 1.89 -33.78
CA CYS A 857 -63.50 2.59 -32.79
C CYS A 857 -63.74 4.11 -32.82
N SER A 858 -64.82 4.56 -32.18
CA SER A 858 -64.94 5.94 -31.69
C SER A 858 -65.52 5.97 -30.28
N VAL A 859 -64.68 5.70 -29.27
CA VAL A 859 -64.95 6.16 -27.90
C VAL A 859 -63.67 6.77 -27.34
N ARG A 860 -63.73 8.08 -27.13
CA ARG A 860 -62.66 8.95 -26.60
C ARG A 860 -62.33 8.61 -25.14
N SER A 861 -61.06 8.79 -24.80
CA SER A 861 -60.51 8.82 -23.43
C SER A 861 -61.07 9.96 -22.58
N PRO A 862 -61.18 9.81 -21.24
CA PRO A 862 -61.13 10.94 -20.33
C PRO A 862 -59.77 11.00 -19.60
N ARG A 863 -59.18 12.20 -19.55
CA ARG A 863 -58.16 12.59 -18.55
C ARG A 863 -58.84 13.45 -17.45
N PRO A 864 -58.23 13.57 -16.27
CA PRO A 864 -58.95 13.89 -15.04
C PRO A 864 -58.99 15.40 -14.75
N ARG A 865 -60.05 15.85 -14.07
CA ARG A 865 -60.05 16.97 -13.11
C ARG A 865 -61.30 16.92 -12.24
N ALA A 866 -61.10 17.19 -10.94
CA ALA A 866 -62.15 17.37 -9.95
C ALA A 866 -62.95 18.65 -10.24
N THR A 867 -64.29 18.60 -10.10
CA THR A 867 -65.09 19.30 -9.06
C THR A 867 -66.59 19.22 -9.37
N SER A 868 -67.36 18.90 -8.32
CA SER A 868 -68.73 19.32 -7.98
C SER A 868 -69.98 18.86 -8.79
N ARG A 869 -70.98 18.48 -7.96
CA ARG A 869 -72.44 18.35 -8.16
C ARG A 869 -73.00 17.06 -8.77
N CYS A 870 -73.60 16.27 -7.87
CA CYS A 870 -74.58 15.22 -8.14
C CYS A 870 -75.91 15.81 -8.64
N SER A 871 -76.49 15.18 -9.67
CA SER A 871 -77.93 14.91 -9.74
C SER A 871 -78.19 13.73 -10.69
N SER A 872 -79.02 12.80 -10.23
CA SER A 872 -79.61 11.62 -10.89
C SER A 872 -80.60 12.01 -12.01
N PRO A 873 -81.40 11.10 -12.64
CA PRO A 873 -81.30 9.64 -12.89
C PRO A 873 -81.63 9.25 -14.38
N ARG A 874 -81.54 7.95 -14.73
CA ARG A 874 -82.57 7.12 -15.46
C ARG A 874 -81.98 6.08 -16.46
N TRP A 875 -82.31 4.82 -16.14
CA TRP A 875 -82.68 3.63 -16.95
C TRP A 875 -83.32 3.91 -18.35
N PRO A 876 -83.61 2.92 -19.25
CA PRO A 876 -83.01 1.58 -19.51
C PRO A 876 -83.06 1.06 -21.00
N LEU A 877 -82.66 -0.22 -21.20
CA LEU A 877 -83.24 -1.27 -22.09
C LEU A 877 -83.51 -1.02 -23.59
N ALA A 878 -82.94 -1.89 -24.45
CA ALA A 878 -83.67 -2.77 -25.42
C ALA A 878 -82.64 -3.53 -26.30
N TRP A 879 -82.57 -4.87 -26.28
CA TRP A 879 -83.40 -5.87 -26.99
C TRP A 879 -83.11 -6.03 -28.50
N ARG A 880 -82.69 -7.26 -28.84
CA ARG A 880 -82.92 -8.04 -30.08
C ARG A 880 -82.67 -7.38 -31.45
N VAL A 881 -81.61 -7.85 -32.11
CA VAL A 881 -81.70 -8.35 -33.49
C VAL A 881 -80.93 -9.67 -33.58
N TRP A 882 -81.66 -10.77 -33.46
CA TRP A 882 -81.22 -12.11 -33.84
C TRP A 882 -82.11 -12.53 -35.01
N LYS A 883 -81.60 -12.41 -36.24
CA LYS A 883 -82.04 -13.10 -37.47
C LYS A 883 -81.36 -12.44 -38.68
N SER A 884 -80.30 -13.08 -39.17
CA SER A 884 -79.75 -13.06 -40.54
C SER A 884 -78.23 -13.08 -40.50
N THR A 885 -77.65 -14.26 -40.68
CA THR A 885 -76.36 -14.53 -41.39
C THR A 885 -75.98 -16.00 -41.18
N TRP A 886 -76.87 -16.89 -41.60
CA TRP A 886 -76.48 -18.16 -42.19
C TRP A 886 -76.51 -17.94 -43.71
N ARG A 887 -75.50 -18.45 -44.43
CA ARG A 887 -75.11 -18.18 -45.85
C ARG A 887 -74.21 -16.94 -45.97
N PRO A 888 -72.93 -17.05 -46.40
CA PRO A 888 -72.37 -18.01 -47.37
C PRO A 888 -71.17 -18.82 -46.84
N TRP A 889 -71.29 -20.14 -46.89
CA TRP A 889 -70.21 -21.14 -46.79
C TRP A 889 -70.26 -21.97 -48.08
N VAL A 890 -70.12 -21.33 -49.24
CA VAL A 890 -69.92 -22.00 -50.54
C VAL A 890 -69.16 -20.98 -51.40
N CYS A 891 -68.15 -21.45 -52.13
CA CYS A 891 -67.19 -20.71 -52.97
C CYS A 891 -65.89 -20.29 -52.27
N CYS A 892 -65.08 -21.30 -51.92
CA CYS A 892 -63.63 -21.32 -52.15
C CYS A 892 -63.12 -22.76 -51.86
N CYS A 893 -63.44 -23.67 -52.78
CA CYS A 893 -62.62 -24.83 -53.12
C CYS A 893 -62.13 -24.59 -54.55
#